data_AF-A0A819ENR9-F1
#
_entry.id   AF-A0A819ENR9-F1
#
_cell.length_a   1.000
_cell.length_b   1.000
_cell.length_c   1.000
_cell.angle_alpha   90.00
_cell.angle_beta   90.00
_cell.angle_gamma   90.00
#
_symmetry.space_group_name_H-M   'P 1'
#
loop_
_entity.id
_entity.type
_entity.pdbx_description
1 polymer ?
#
loop_
_entity_poly.entity_id
_entity_poly.type
_entity_poly.pdbx_seq_one_letter_code
_entity_poly.pdbx_strand_id
1 'polypeptide(L)'
;MDSPSQIYQSLRCQKCERRLKNPLELKCKHVICRDCLETVLRNHRTNARCSTCNQSFGDYQIENYSYLQPNHYISRLLSTFTDVNQCETCKQFTTVKQCSQCSNDQCDACYDKHVETHRQIKKQSNKNSDLPKEEIEILESMKSYLNEKEFEDFIQVARDYLDNAILKENQTIISSENYRSTTNMEKKSIWLEPEIYDWSKHEKLTEYDIINNKPERVQRLLRLDFIPRFYQIRMARAGLIKKNSLICLQTGAGKTFIAGMVAKFLHILSLQKFNNTSATPSNGVGRFKAVFLVPIKALVAQQCTAFRKVFIDQPDSILKQIDAQVGERFKDLYQQFDIFFFTVQKFANFVEAKHADLTKFDLIIIDECHHCYDNHPINSLMRQYHRLRLSSCNIPQIIALTASVGTNKKDAFEHLVHLCANLDCFEVCAVERGAEEDEVRNSTNTPLSDTILTISKEEYDPIVLKLKNDVMKSIASRLAYDISIMDNQRLENFLIVEHQNACKRNDRDAIIGCDYLLKFYRFLLYYDDLPLEQCIKWLEEALQESMPSAPTTFDKFCQRKLEEFHEFAAIQVSFSAPVKAKLAKLVEMIVNLHTLNCRGLILVRTKFHAVALEEFLNKNPKLIERQISVGYLTGQGSAEDLSLPGGQQATVLNQFRKGTKNLLVATDVAQEGLDVAECSYVIRYEFVSNEIGTVQSRGRARAAQSKCFLITEALSVNYQRELENRQKEEEMKEAINDWRERGPNEFRMLVLKEQNELFKDILKNDTQQTTSKLSQSNQDTAKEIRCRFCDTHLCKGSSLRLQGTTVICVDPAFELLVKPPKTVAEKFVCPNKTCHKELGGVILLPRYTPGYALQITSLKFLIGDEKTPRLFKKWSQYQGYIEPL
;
A
#
# COMPACT_ATOMS: atom_id res chain seq x y z
N MET A 1 12.17 -57.08 -18.76
CA MET A 1 13.11 -56.57 -17.76
C MET A 1 12.53 -55.25 -17.28
N ASP A 2 11.89 -55.28 -16.13
CA ASP A 2 11.11 -54.15 -15.63
C ASP A 2 12.02 -53.01 -15.14
N SER A 3 11.58 -51.77 -15.34
CA SER A 3 12.30 -50.56 -14.92
C SER A 3 12.57 -50.53 -13.40
N PRO A 4 13.69 -49.96 -12.91
CA PRO A 4 14.00 -49.90 -11.48
C PRO A 4 12.84 -49.34 -10.62
N SER A 5 12.06 -48.41 -11.17
CA SER A 5 10.89 -47.79 -10.55
C SER A 5 9.75 -48.75 -10.18
N GLN A 6 9.59 -49.89 -10.86
CA GLN A 6 8.51 -50.86 -10.57
C GLN A 6 8.88 -51.82 -9.43
N ILE A 7 10.18 -52.10 -9.23
CA ILE A 7 10.68 -52.94 -8.12
C ILE A 7 10.46 -52.23 -6.77
N TYR A 8 10.58 -50.90 -6.73
CA TYR A 8 10.46 -50.13 -5.49
C TYR A 8 9.01 -49.96 -4.97
N GLN A 9 7.98 -50.20 -5.80
CA GLN A 9 6.57 -50.08 -5.38
C GLN A 9 6.03 -51.30 -4.60
N SER A 10 6.75 -52.43 -4.59
CA SER A 10 6.37 -53.63 -3.83
C SER A 10 7.06 -53.74 -2.46
N LEU A 11 8.08 -52.91 -2.20
CA LEU A 11 8.87 -52.96 -0.97
C LEU A 11 8.10 -52.46 0.24
N ARG A 12 8.20 -53.20 1.34
CA ARG A 12 7.68 -52.83 2.67
C ARG A 12 8.85 -52.55 3.60
N CYS A 13 8.66 -51.56 4.47
CA CYS A 13 9.59 -51.25 5.56
C CYS A 13 9.77 -52.49 6.43
N GLN A 14 10.98 -53.00 6.58
CA GLN A 14 11.20 -54.21 7.37
C GLN A 14 10.99 -54.00 8.89
N LYS A 15 10.89 -52.74 9.35
CA LYS A 15 10.63 -52.42 10.76
C LYS A 15 9.15 -52.22 11.10
N CYS A 16 8.35 -51.68 10.20
CA CYS A 16 6.93 -51.37 10.45
C CYS A 16 5.97 -51.93 9.41
N GLU A 17 6.48 -52.70 8.45
CA GLU A 17 5.79 -53.40 7.35
C GLU A 17 4.95 -52.52 6.40
N ARG A 18 5.06 -51.19 6.52
CA ARG A 18 4.39 -50.22 5.63
C ARG A 18 5.03 -50.22 4.24
N ARG A 19 4.20 -50.12 3.20
CA ARG A 19 4.65 -50.00 1.79
C ARG A 19 5.39 -48.68 1.56
N LEU A 20 6.52 -48.72 0.88
CA LEU A 20 7.43 -47.58 0.72
C LEU A 20 7.22 -46.87 -0.62
N LYS A 21 7.04 -45.54 -0.60
CA LYS A 21 6.96 -44.72 -1.83
C LYS A 21 8.33 -44.22 -2.33
N ASN A 22 9.32 -44.15 -1.43
CA ASN A 22 10.74 -43.84 -1.72
C ASN A 22 11.60 -44.61 -0.70
N PRO A 23 11.93 -45.87 -0.97
CA PRO A 23 12.66 -46.71 -0.03
C PRO A 23 14.08 -46.20 0.20
N LEU A 24 14.48 -46.05 1.47
CA LEU A 24 15.88 -45.81 1.82
C LEU A 24 16.55 -47.17 2.00
N GLU A 25 17.44 -47.51 1.06
CA GLU A 25 18.27 -48.71 1.15
C GLU A 25 19.47 -48.41 2.05
N LEU A 26 19.58 -49.17 3.13
CA LEU A 26 20.70 -49.12 4.06
C LEU A 26 21.94 -49.74 3.40
N LYS A 27 23.16 -49.39 3.82
CA LYS A 27 24.40 -50.09 3.37
C LYS A 27 24.29 -51.62 3.54
N CYS A 28 23.53 -52.02 4.55
CA CYS A 28 22.73 -53.23 4.71
C CYS A 28 22.30 -54.09 3.52
N LYS A 29 21.83 -53.41 2.47
CA LYS A 29 20.77 -53.83 1.54
C LYS A 29 19.40 -54.12 2.17
N HIS A 30 19.20 -53.74 3.44
CA HIS A 30 17.89 -53.74 4.11
C HIS A 30 17.16 -52.41 3.87
N VAL A 31 15.83 -52.44 3.85
CA VAL A 31 15.03 -51.26 3.46
C VAL A 31 14.10 -50.84 4.60
N ILE A 32 14.18 -49.57 5.00
CA ILE A 32 13.39 -48.97 6.09
C ILE A 32 12.74 -47.66 5.65
N CYS A 33 11.60 -47.26 6.25
CA CYS A 33 11.04 -45.93 6.02
C CYS A 33 11.82 -44.87 6.79
N ARG A 34 11.83 -43.64 6.25
CA ARG A 34 12.53 -42.48 6.83
C ARG A 34 12.12 -42.23 8.29
N ASP A 35 10.84 -42.27 8.58
CA ASP A 35 10.34 -42.02 9.95
C ASP A 35 10.84 -43.08 10.95
N CYS A 36 10.90 -44.35 10.54
CA CYS A 36 11.45 -45.41 11.38
C CYS A 36 12.96 -45.26 11.56
N LEU A 37 13.70 -44.79 10.56
CA LEU A 37 15.13 -44.49 10.68
C LEU A 37 15.36 -43.28 11.61
N GLU A 38 14.61 -42.20 11.44
CA GLU A 38 14.69 -41.02 12.32
C GLU A 38 14.32 -41.37 13.76
N THR A 39 13.33 -42.24 13.98
CA THR A 39 12.97 -42.70 15.33
C THR A 39 14.10 -43.54 15.95
N VAL A 40 14.77 -44.38 15.15
CA VAL A 40 15.93 -45.18 15.59
C VAL A 40 17.11 -44.28 15.97
N LEU A 41 17.39 -43.28 15.14
CA LEU A 41 18.49 -42.33 15.35
C LEU A 41 18.22 -41.36 16.51
N ARG A 42 16.96 -40.96 16.74
CA ARG A 42 16.58 -40.12 17.89
C ARG A 42 16.67 -40.85 19.22
N ASN A 43 16.33 -42.13 19.26
CA ASN A 43 16.28 -42.90 20.51
C ASN A 43 17.63 -43.52 20.90
N HIS A 44 18.53 -43.78 19.95
CA HIS A 44 19.87 -44.29 20.22
C HIS A 44 20.93 -43.31 19.74
N ARG A 45 21.38 -42.46 20.66
CA ARG A 45 22.50 -41.55 20.45
C ARG A 45 23.74 -42.38 20.08
N THR A 46 24.14 -42.28 18.81
CA THR A 46 25.40 -42.71 18.16
C THR A 46 25.75 -44.19 17.96
N ASN A 47 24.96 -45.17 18.42
CA ASN A 47 25.27 -46.61 18.20
C ASN A 47 24.12 -47.46 17.63
N ALA A 48 23.16 -46.83 16.96
CA ALA A 48 22.06 -47.55 16.34
C ALA A 48 22.57 -48.50 15.24
N ARG A 49 22.27 -49.80 15.40
CA ARG A 49 22.63 -50.86 14.46
C ARG A 49 21.36 -51.45 13.84
N CYS A 50 21.47 -51.94 12.62
CA CYS A 50 20.39 -52.69 11.98
C CYS A 50 20.02 -53.89 12.85
N SER A 51 18.76 -53.98 13.31
CA SER A 51 18.31 -55.06 14.20
C SER A 51 18.44 -56.46 13.61
N THR A 52 18.55 -56.57 12.28
CA THR A 52 18.59 -57.84 11.55
C THR A 52 20.01 -58.32 11.25
N CYS A 53 20.97 -57.41 11.01
CA CYS A 53 22.37 -57.78 10.65
C CYS A 53 23.45 -57.05 11.46
N ASN A 54 23.04 -56.20 12.40
CA ASN A 54 23.86 -55.52 13.39
C ASN A 54 24.94 -54.54 12.86
N GLN A 55 24.83 -54.04 11.62
CA GLN A 55 25.68 -52.96 11.09
C GLN A 55 25.24 -51.56 11.55
N SER A 56 26.20 -50.65 11.80
CA SER A 56 25.96 -49.27 12.29
C SER A 56 25.37 -48.34 11.22
N PHE A 57 24.45 -47.47 11.63
CA PHE A 57 23.86 -46.43 10.77
C PHE A 57 24.68 -45.14 10.66
N GLY A 58 25.82 -45.04 11.35
CA GLY A 58 26.61 -43.81 11.52
C GLY A 58 27.28 -43.19 10.28
N ASP A 59 27.15 -43.78 9.09
CA ASP A 59 27.82 -43.30 7.88
C ASP A 59 26.89 -42.67 6.83
N TYR A 60 25.71 -42.18 7.22
CA TYR A 60 24.83 -41.48 6.27
C TYR A 60 25.29 -40.02 6.07
N GLN A 61 26.08 -39.77 5.02
CA GLN A 61 26.23 -38.43 4.45
C GLN A 61 24.94 -38.06 3.69
N ILE A 62 24.24 -37.01 4.13
CA ILE A 62 23.17 -36.38 3.35
C ILE A 62 23.81 -35.26 2.53
N GLU A 63 24.29 -35.59 1.33
CA GLU A 63 24.73 -34.60 0.35
C GLU A 63 23.52 -33.95 -0.34
N ASN A 64 23.33 -32.64 -0.12
CA ASN A 64 23.10 -31.62 -1.15
C ASN A 64 22.50 -30.33 -0.56
N TYR A 65 23.37 -29.36 -0.23
CA TYR A 65 23.04 -27.94 -0.16
C TYR A 65 23.97 -27.17 -1.12
N SER A 66 23.73 -27.33 -2.42
CA SER A 66 24.53 -26.73 -3.49
C SER A 66 24.00 -25.36 -3.98
N TYR A 67 23.25 -24.61 -3.16
CA TYR A 67 22.58 -23.36 -3.58
C TYR A 67 22.81 -22.13 -2.67
N LEU A 68 23.90 -22.06 -1.91
CA LEU A 68 24.18 -20.89 -1.07
C LEU A 68 25.33 -20.06 -1.64
N GLN A 69 25.06 -18.77 -1.86
CA GLN A 69 25.97 -17.78 -2.44
C GLN A 69 27.04 -17.30 -1.43
N PRO A 70 28.22 -16.80 -1.90
CA PRO A 70 29.40 -16.51 -1.06
C PRO A 70 29.20 -15.48 0.07
N ASN A 71 28.11 -14.69 0.07
CA ASN A 71 27.85 -13.64 1.06
C ASN A 71 26.83 -14.04 2.15
N HIS A 72 26.62 -15.34 2.37
CA HIS A 72 25.70 -15.83 3.40
C HIS A 72 26.22 -15.53 4.82
N TYR A 73 25.31 -15.22 5.75
CA TYR A 73 25.66 -14.73 7.10
C TYR A 73 26.54 -15.69 7.93
N ILE A 74 26.52 -16.98 7.61
CA ILE A 74 27.37 -18.01 8.23
C ILE A 74 28.86 -17.76 7.94
N SER A 75 29.20 -17.22 6.77
CA SER A 75 30.59 -16.92 6.38
C SER A 75 31.20 -15.78 7.22
N ARG A 76 30.37 -14.80 7.64
CA ARG A 76 30.78 -13.72 8.56
C ARG A 76 30.92 -14.17 10.01
N LEU A 77 30.18 -15.20 10.43
CA LEU A 77 30.30 -15.74 11.78
C LEU A 77 31.66 -16.43 11.98
N LEU A 78 32.15 -17.13 10.95
CA LEU A 78 33.35 -17.96 11.00
C LEU A 78 34.67 -17.16 11.01
N SER A 79 34.71 -15.96 10.43
CA SER A 79 35.91 -15.09 10.43
C SER A 79 36.29 -14.55 11.82
N THR A 80 35.37 -14.63 12.79
CA THR A 80 35.54 -14.07 14.14
C THR A 80 36.19 -15.05 15.13
N PHE A 81 36.31 -16.34 14.78
CA PHE A 81 36.62 -17.42 15.74
C PHE A 81 37.92 -18.19 15.46
N THR A 82 38.82 -17.73 14.59
CA THR A 82 40.09 -18.44 14.32
C THR A 82 41.30 -17.54 14.58
N ASP A 83 42.26 -18.03 15.38
CA ASP A 83 43.59 -17.42 15.65
C ASP A 83 44.49 -17.47 14.40
N VAL A 84 43.97 -17.01 13.26
CA VAL A 84 44.56 -17.21 11.94
C VAL A 84 44.73 -15.84 11.30
N ASN A 85 45.96 -15.33 11.31
CA ASN A 85 46.31 -14.08 10.64
C ASN A 85 47.08 -14.38 9.36
N GLN A 86 46.91 -13.52 8.36
CA GLN A 86 47.62 -13.58 7.08
C GLN A 86 49.05 -13.06 7.26
N CYS A 87 50.05 -13.86 6.90
CA CYS A 87 51.44 -13.41 6.83
C CYS A 87 51.57 -12.36 5.71
N GLU A 88 52.05 -11.16 6.00
CA GLU A 88 52.13 -10.07 5.00
C GLU A 88 53.12 -10.38 3.87
N THR A 89 54.09 -11.26 4.11
CA THR A 89 55.15 -11.59 3.14
C THR A 89 54.75 -12.73 2.20
N CYS A 90 54.15 -13.81 2.70
CA CYS A 90 53.75 -14.96 1.87
C CYS A 90 52.25 -15.03 1.57
N LYS A 91 51.45 -14.12 2.13
CA LYS A 91 49.99 -14.01 1.96
C LYS A 91 49.20 -15.26 2.39
N GLN A 92 49.80 -16.21 3.11
CA GLN A 92 49.12 -17.37 3.69
C GLN A 92 48.64 -17.11 5.11
N PHE A 93 47.51 -17.73 5.47
CA PHE A 93 46.86 -17.65 6.77
C PHE A 93 47.35 -18.79 7.68
N THR A 94 47.95 -18.48 8.85
CA THR A 94 48.53 -19.50 9.76
C THR A 94 48.16 -19.28 11.23
N THR A 95 48.12 -20.36 12.04
CA THR A 95 47.98 -20.25 13.50
C THR A 95 49.34 -19.97 14.16
N VAL A 96 49.33 -19.32 15.33
CA VAL A 96 50.52 -18.88 16.09
C VAL A 96 51.55 -19.99 16.38
N LYS A 97 51.22 -21.27 16.17
CA LYS A 97 52.12 -22.42 16.43
C LYS A 97 52.71 -23.12 15.18
N GLN A 98 52.31 -22.78 13.94
CA GLN A 98 52.65 -23.64 12.78
C GLN A 98 53.12 -22.90 11.52
N CYS A 99 53.88 -21.82 11.65
CA CYS A 99 54.60 -21.27 10.50
C CYS A 99 55.91 -22.06 10.27
N SER A 100 55.82 -23.24 9.65
CA SER A 100 56.98 -24.10 9.35
C SER A 100 57.65 -23.82 8.00
N GLN A 101 57.20 -22.82 7.24
CA GLN A 101 57.78 -22.42 5.94
C GLN A 101 58.61 -21.12 5.97
N CYS A 102 58.80 -20.51 7.14
CA CYS A 102 59.77 -19.43 7.32
C CYS A 102 61.05 -19.93 8.01
N SER A 103 61.56 -21.07 7.55
CA SER A 103 62.91 -21.52 7.86
C SER A 103 63.82 -21.07 6.72
N ASN A 104 64.32 -19.84 6.81
CA ASN A 104 65.62 -19.49 6.25
C ASN A 104 66.20 -18.29 6.99
N ASP A 105 67.38 -18.53 7.55
CA ASP A 105 68.27 -17.57 8.17
C ASP A 105 68.51 -16.37 7.26
N GLN A 106 68.07 -15.17 7.69
CA GLN A 106 68.70 -13.86 7.46
C GLN A 106 67.71 -12.74 7.80
N CYS A 107 67.72 -12.26 9.05
CA CYS A 107 67.69 -10.85 9.45
C CYS A 107 67.28 -10.74 10.93
N ASP A 108 68.26 -10.53 11.82
CA ASP A 108 68.04 -10.32 13.26
C ASP A 108 67.16 -9.09 13.58
N ALA A 109 66.92 -8.19 12.62
CA ALA A 109 66.09 -6.99 12.83
C ALA A 109 64.56 -7.26 12.82
N CYS A 110 64.12 -8.44 12.39
CA CYS A 110 62.69 -8.78 12.30
C CYS A 110 62.16 -9.55 13.53
N TYR A 111 63.02 -10.23 14.29
CA TYR A 111 62.60 -11.05 15.42
C TYR A 111 62.04 -10.21 16.58
N ASP A 112 62.69 -9.09 16.91
CA ASP A 112 62.24 -8.22 18.01
C ASP A 112 60.92 -7.50 17.71
N LYS A 113 60.69 -7.08 16.45
CA LYS A 113 59.39 -6.54 16.03
C LYS A 113 58.28 -7.60 16.07
N HIS A 114 58.59 -8.84 15.70
CA HIS A 114 57.64 -9.96 15.70
C HIS A 114 57.21 -10.31 17.13
N VAL A 115 58.15 -10.34 18.09
CA VAL A 115 57.85 -10.57 19.52
C VAL A 115 57.04 -9.42 20.13
N GLU A 116 57.29 -8.17 19.72
CA GLU A 116 56.53 -6.98 20.18
C GLU A 116 55.08 -7.01 19.69
N THR A 117 54.83 -7.34 18.41
CA THR A 117 53.48 -7.47 17.83
C THR A 117 52.72 -8.62 18.49
N HIS A 118 53.37 -9.75 18.76
CA HIS A 118 52.76 -10.85 19.50
C HIS A 118 52.49 -10.53 20.97
N ARG A 119 53.32 -9.71 21.64
CA ARG A 119 53.01 -9.18 22.99
C ARG A 119 51.81 -8.23 23.00
N GLN A 120 51.61 -7.45 21.94
CA GLN A 120 50.45 -6.57 21.81
C GLN A 120 49.16 -7.35 21.53
N ILE A 121 49.20 -8.38 20.69
CA ILE A 121 48.06 -9.28 20.45
C ILE A 121 47.71 -10.06 21.73
N LYS A 122 48.69 -10.54 22.50
CA LYS A 122 48.46 -11.21 23.79
C LYS A 122 47.90 -10.26 24.88
N LYS A 123 48.20 -8.96 24.79
CA LYS A 123 47.56 -7.92 25.62
C LYS A 123 46.13 -7.60 25.16
N GLN A 124 45.80 -7.79 23.88
CA GLN A 124 44.44 -7.66 23.36
C GLN A 124 43.57 -8.89 23.64
N SER A 125 44.13 -10.11 23.58
CA SER A 125 43.39 -11.34 23.94
C SER A 125 43.05 -11.44 25.44
N ASN A 126 43.82 -10.78 26.30
CA ASN A 126 43.51 -10.62 27.74
C ASN A 126 42.53 -9.47 28.05
N LYS A 127 41.96 -8.82 27.02
CA LYS A 127 40.77 -7.96 27.15
C LYS A 127 39.49 -8.65 26.63
N ASN A 128 39.49 -9.98 26.53
CA ASN A 128 38.26 -10.77 26.33
C ASN A 128 37.42 -10.84 27.61
N SER A 129 36.88 -9.69 28.04
CA SER A 129 35.81 -9.62 29.05
C SER A 129 34.51 -9.02 28.50
N ASP A 130 34.41 -8.73 27.20
CA ASP A 130 33.22 -8.10 26.61
C ASP A 130 32.60 -8.93 25.45
N LEU A 131 32.36 -10.22 25.69
CA LEU A 131 31.33 -10.95 24.94
C LEU A 131 29.97 -10.76 25.66
N PRO A 132 28.87 -10.43 24.97
CA PRO A 132 27.55 -10.36 25.58
C PRO A 132 27.21 -11.69 26.27
N LYS A 133 26.68 -11.65 27.49
CA LYS A 133 26.28 -12.85 28.27
C LYS A 133 25.43 -13.84 27.45
N GLU A 134 24.60 -13.33 26.54
CA GLU A 134 23.72 -14.13 25.68
C GLU A 134 24.50 -14.98 24.65
N GLU A 135 25.64 -14.50 24.14
CA GLU A 135 26.49 -15.27 23.22
C GLU A 135 27.35 -16.31 23.96
N ILE A 136 27.76 -15.99 25.20
CA ILE A 136 28.41 -16.95 26.11
C ILE A 136 27.42 -18.05 26.51
N GLU A 137 26.16 -17.71 26.80
CA GLU A 137 25.10 -18.68 27.15
C GLU A 137 24.72 -19.57 25.96
N ILE A 138 24.71 -19.05 24.72
CA ILE A 138 24.51 -19.86 23.51
C ILE A 138 25.70 -20.80 23.27
N LEU A 139 26.93 -20.34 23.52
CA LEU A 139 28.14 -21.17 23.39
C LEU A 139 28.26 -22.23 24.49
N GLU A 140 27.92 -21.92 25.74
CA GLU A 140 27.86 -22.89 26.87
C GLU A 140 26.72 -23.90 26.66
N SER A 141 25.59 -23.45 26.10
CA SER A 141 24.52 -24.30 25.59
C SER A 141 25.03 -25.25 24.52
N MET A 142 25.68 -24.77 23.46
CA MET A 142 26.18 -25.63 22.37
C MET A 142 27.27 -26.60 22.80
N LYS A 143 28.13 -26.23 23.77
CA LYS A 143 29.11 -27.12 24.42
C LYS A 143 28.47 -28.27 25.19
N SER A 144 27.23 -28.11 25.64
CA SER A 144 26.47 -29.18 26.30
C SER A 144 25.82 -30.17 25.33
N TYR A 145 25.80 -29.84 24.02
CA TYR A 145 25.11 -30.61 22.98
C TYR A 145 26.03 -31.30 21.95
N LEU A 146 27.30 -30.93 21.87
CA LEU A 146 28.31 -31.52 20.97
C LEU A 146 29.50 -32.03 21.79
N ASN A 147 30.01 -33.22 21.49
CA ASN A 147 31.27 -33.67 22.09
C ASN A 147 32.47 -32.95 21.44
N GLU A 148 33.62 -32.90 22.12
CA GLU A 148 34.81 -32.16 21.66
C GLU A 148 35.24 -32.49 20.22
N LYS A 149 34.99 -33.73 19.77
CA LYS A 149 35.34 -34.18 18.43
C LYS A 149 34.36 -33.66 17.36
N GLU A 150 33.06 -33.63 17.66
CA GLU A 150 32.02 -33.09 16.77
C GLU A 150 32.16 -31.57 16.59
N PHE A 151 32.62 -30.87 17.62
CA PHE A 151 32.92 -29.46 17.54
C PHE A 151 34.14 -29.19 16.64
N GLU A 152 35.20 -30.00 16.75
CA GLU A 152 36.39 -29.91 15.89
C GLU A 152 36.09 -30.28 14.42
N ASP A 153 35.26 -31.29 14.17
CA ASP A 153 34.88 -31.69 12.80
C ASP A 153 34.01 -30.61 12.12
N PHE A 154 33.12 -29.94 12.87
CA PHE A 154 32.36 -28.79 12.36
C PHE A 154 33.27 -27.64 11.93
N ILE A 155 34.31 -27.36 12.73
CA ILE A 155 35.30 -26.33 12.42
C ILE A 155 36.14 -26.73 11.20
N GLN A 156 36.48 -28.01 11.04
CA GLN A 156 37.26 -28.47 9.88
C GLN A 156 36.47 -28.36 8.56
N VAL A 157 35.18 -28.73 8.55
CA VAL A 157 34.31 -28.58 7.37
C VAL A 157 34.13 -27.10 6.98
N ALA A 158 34.10 -26.21 7.98
CA ALA A 158 34.04 -24.77 7.73
C ALA A 158 35.34 -24.21 7.12
N ARG A 159 36.51 -24.76 7.49
CA ARG A 159 37.82 -24.41 6.90
C ARG A 159 37.90 -24.84 5.43
N ASP A 160 37.54 -26.08 5.13
CA ASP A 160 37.63 -26.64 3.77
C ASP A 160 36.70 -25.94 2.77
N TYR A 161 35.61 -25.32 3.26
CA TYR A 161 34.69 -24.51 2.45
C TYR A 161 35.25 -23.11 2.11
N LEU A 162 36.05 -22.52 3.01
CA LEU A 162 36.68 -21.22 2.81
C LEU A 162 37.86 -21.28 1.82
N ASP A 163 38.64 -22.36 1.83
CA ASP A 163 39.78 -22.55 0.94
C ASP A 163 39.39 -22.61 -0.55
N ASN A 164 38.17 -23.06 -0.86
CA ASN A 164 37.68 -23.20 -2.23
C ASN A 164 37.04 -21.93 -2.82
N ALA A 165 36.70 -20.94 -1.98
CA ALA A 165 35.98 -19.74 -2.42
C ALA A 165 36.91 -18.58 -2.86
N ILE A 166 38.20 -18.64 -2.52
CA ILE A 166 39.17 -17.56 -2.78
C ILE A 166 40.01 -17.88 -4.02
N LEU A 167 39.36 -17.93 -5.18
CA LEU A 167 40.06 -17.94 -6.48
C LEU A 167 39.52 -16.92 -7.48
N LYS A 168 38.61 -16.02 -7.08
CA LYS A 168 38.15 -14.93 -7.96
C LYS A 168 38.03 -13.62 -7.19
N GLU A 169 38.59 -12.59 -7.83
CA GLU A 169 38.51 -11.15 -7.51
C GLU A 169 39.62 -10.59 -6.61
N ASN A 170 40.78 -10.37 -7.24
CA ASN A 170 41.79 -9.39 -6.83
C ASN A 170 41.81 -8.24 -7.85
N GLN A 171 41.68 -6.99 -7.37
CA GLN A 171 42.14 -5.67 -7.90
C GLN A 171 41.24 -4.61 -7.24
N THR A 172 41.68 -3.55 -6.56
CA THR A 172 42.83 -2.65 -6.78
C THR A 172 43.06 -1.77 -5.53
N ILE A 173 44.30 -1.29 -5.36
CA ILE A 173 44.89 -0.50 -4.26
C ILE A 173 44.90 1.02 -4.60
N ILE A 174 45.06 1.90 -3.58
CA ILE A 174 45.85 3.18 -3.50
C ILE A 174 45.18 4.10 -2.44
N SER A 175 45.67 4.23 -1.18
CA SER A 175 46.68 5.18 -0.61
C SER A 175 46.33 6.68 -0.81
N SER A 176 46.51 7.65 0.09
CA SER A 176 47.32 7.82 1.31
C SER A 176 46.94 9.14 2.03
N GLU A 177 47.06 9.13 3.35
CA GLU A 177 47.54 10.12 4.36
C GLU A 177 47.72 11.65 4.13
N ASN A 178 47.55 12.34 5.29
CA ASN A 178 48.13 13.61 5.80
C ASN A 178 47.29 14.90 5.75
N TYR A 179 46.85 15.38 6.93
CA TYR A 179 47.37 16.63 7.52
C TYR A 179 46.97 16.81 9.00
N ARG A 180 47.93 17.30 9.81
CA ARG A 180 47.80 17.64 11.24
C ARG A 180 47.46 19.12 11.45
N SER A 181 46.74 19.39 12.55
CA SER A 181 46.79 20.54 13.48
C SER A 181 46.65 21.98 12.95
N THR A 182 45.73 22.78 13.52
CA THR A 182 46.02 23.77 14.60
C THR A 182 44.79 24.61 15.01
N THR A 183 44.62 24.73 16.33
CA THR A 183 44.26 25.92 17.16
C THR A 183 42.90 26.63 17.06
N ASN A 184 42.14 26.51 18.16
CA ASN A 184 41.53 27.55 19.00
C ASN A 184 41.17 28.92 18.40
N MET A 185 39.87 29.22 18.40
CA MET A 185 39.33 30.55 18.74
C MET A 185 37.96 30.41 19.40
N GLU A 186 37.90 30.71 20.70
CA GLU A 186 36.66 31.00 21.41
C GLU A 186 36.20 32.43 21.09
N LYS A 187 34.90 32.60 20.81
CA LYS A 187 34.06 33.67 21.41
C LYS A 187 32.56 33.49 21.11
N LYS A 188 31.89 32.97 22.14
CA LYS A 188 30.51 33.15 22.60
C LYS A 188 29.57 34.07 21.80
N SER A 189 28.44 33.49 21.38
CA SER A 189 27.12 34.14 21.46
C SER A 189 26.04 33.09 21.78
N ILE A 190 25.77 32.96 23.07
CA ILE A 190 24.55 32.47 23.75
C ILE A 190 23.65 31.55 22.92
N TRP A 191 23.99 30.26 22.93
CA TRP A 191 23.06 29.16 22.70
C TRP A 191 22.74 28.57 24.08
N LEU A 192 21.47 28.50 24.44
CA LEU A 192 21.05 27.58 25.49
C LEU A 192 21.07 26.19 24.85
N GLU A 193 22.17 25.45 25.08
CA GLU A 193 22.25 24.04 24.75
C GLU A 193 21.11 23.30 25.48
N PRO A 194 20.30 22.47 24.79
CA PRO A 194 19.54 21.46 25.48
C PRO A 194 20.57 20.51 26.12
N GLU A 195 20.53 20.36 27.44
CA GLU A 195 21.40 19.44 28.16
C GLU A 195 21.48 18.11 27.39
N ILE A 196 22.68 17.75 26.91
CA ILE A 196 22.94 16.45 26.30
C ILE A 196 22.70 15.43 27.41
N TYR A 197 21.52 14.81 27.38
CA TYR A 197 21.12 13.81 28.35
C TYR A 197 22.09 12.63 28.31
N ASP A 198 22.69 12.34 29.47
CA ASP A 198 23.63 11.25 29.66
C ASP A 198 22.91 9.88 29.61
N TRP A 199 22.97 9.23 28.44
CA TRP A 199 22.38 7.91 28.20
C TRP A 199 23.04 6.79 29.01
N SER A 200 24.17 7.02 29.68
CA SER A 200 24.80 6.02 30.54
C SER A 200 24.02 5.76 31.83
N LYS A 201 23.08 6.66 32.19
CA LYS A 201 22.18 6.52 33.35
C LYS A 201 20.87 5.79 33.05
N HIS A 202 20.68 5.30 31.82
CA HIS A 202 19.47 4.56 31.44
C HIS A 202 19.49 3.14 32.02
N GLU A 203 18.38 2.69 32.63
CA GLU A 203 18.17 1.24 32.85
C GLU A 203 18.39 0.50 31.52
N LYS A 204 19.20 -0.57 31.51
CA LYS A 204 19.42 -1.40 30.31
C LYS A 204 18.06 -1.89 29.80
N LEU A 205 17.66 -1.44 28.61
CA LEU A 205 16.47 -1.97 27.95
C LEU A 205 16.71 -3.43 27.60
N THR A 206 15.93 -4.32 28.22
CA THR A 206 15.92 -5.74 27.86
C THR A 206 14.63 -6.07 27.11
N GLU A 207 14.72 -6.93 26.11
CA GLU A 207 13.57 -7.46 25.37
C GLU A 207 12.54 -8.10 26.32
N TYR A 208 13.03 -8.70 27.41
CA TYR A 208 12.27 -9.31 28.50
C TYR A 208 11.26 -8.35 29.16
N ASP A 209 11.61 -7.08 29.33
CA ASP A 209 10.77 -6.10 30.03
C ASP A 209 9.56 -5.65 29.23
N ILE A 210 9.72 -5.57 27.91
CA ILE A 210 8.65 -5.26 26.96
C ILE A 210 7.72 -6.47 26.80
N ILE A 211 8.29 -7.68 26.78
CA ILE A 211 7.57 -8.95 26.66
C ILE A 211 6.60 -9.18 27.83
N ASN A 212 6.92 -8.68 29.02
CA ASN A 212 6.07 -8.83 30.22
C ASN A 212 4.85 -7.89 30.27
N ASN A 213 4.57 -7.13 29.20
CA ASN A 213 3.37 -6.30 29.00
C ASN A 213 3.05 -5.37 30.19
N LYS A 214 4.04 -4.71 30.80
CA LYS A 214 3.83 -3.75 31.90
C LYS A 214 3.68 -2.31 31.37
N PRO A 215 2.46 -1.73 31.30
CA PRO A 215 2.21 -0.44 30.67
C PRO A 215 3.06 0.72 31.19
N GLU A 216 3.19 0.85 32.51
CA GLU A 216 3.93 1.92 33.17
C GLU A 216 5.44 1.79 32.96
N ARG A 217 5.93 0.57 32.69
CA ARG A 217 7.33 0.35 32.33
C ARG A 217 7.56 0.74 30.87
N VAL A 218 6.69 0.33 29.95
CA VAL A 218 6.77 0.74 28.53
C VAL A 218 6.68 2.26 28.38
N GLN A 219 5.76 2.92 29.11
CA GLN A 219 5.67 4.38 29.16
C GLN A 219 7.02 5.01 29.54
N ARG A 220 7.64 4.57 30.64
CA ARG A 220 8.93 5.11 31.11
C ARG A 220 10.06 4.81 30.15
N LEU A 221 10.12 3.60 29.61
CA LEU A 221 11.15 3.15 28.66
C LEU A 221 11.12 3.96 27.36
N LEU A 222 9.93 4.22 26.83
CA LEU A 222 9.75 4.97 25.58
C LEU A 222 9.55 6.49 25.80
N ARG A 223 9.51 6.94 27.07
CA ARG A 223 9.26 8.33 27.48
C ARG A 223 7.96 8.91 26.90
N LEU A 224 6.90 8.11 26.95
CA LEU A 224 5.58 8.53 26.49
C LEU A 224 4.92 9.44 27.54
N ASP A 225 4.21 10.47 27.07
CA ASP A 225 3.35 11.32 27.91
C ASP A 225 2.03 10.64 28.31
N PHE A 226 1.79 9.42 27.83
CA PHE A 226 0.63 8.59 28.16
C PHE A 226 1.02 7.15 28.50
N ILE A 227 0.16 6.46 29.27
CA ILE A 227 0.29 5.03 29.52
C ILE A 227 -0.33 4.26 28.34
N PRO A 228 0.44 3.44 27.60
CA PRO A 228 -0.10 2.63 26.50
C PRO A 228 -1.01 1.52 27.05
N ARG A 229 -2.03 1.13 26.29
CA ARG A 229 -2.96 0.06 26.70
C ARG A 229 -2.32 -1.32 26.59
N PHE A 230 -2.85 -2.30 27.30
CA PHE A 230 -2.25 -3.65 27.32
C PHE A 230 -2.27 -4.27 25.92
N TYR A 231 -3.42 -4.21 25.22
CA TYR A 231 -3.49 -4.66 23.82
C TYR A 231 -2.51 -3.94 22.91
N GLN A 232 -2.26 -2.63 23.10
CA GLN A 232 -1.35 -1.87 22.23
C GLN A 232 0.10 -2.36 22.36
N ILE A 233 0.51 -2.73 23.57
CA ILE A 233 1.84 -3.30 23.83
C ILE A 233 1.94 -4.69 23.21
N ARG A 234 0.91 -5.54 23.40
CA ARG A 234 0.86 -6.88 22.79
C ARG A 234 0.98 -6.82 21.27
N MET A 235 0.28 -5.88 20.63
CA MET A 235 0.31 -5.66 19.19
C MET A 235 1.66 -5.14 18.69
N ALA A 236 2.35 -4.33 19.49
CA ALA A 236 3.69 -3.83 19.17
C ALA A 236 4.76 -4.93 19.26
N ARG A 237 4.53 -6.00 20.03
CA ARG A 237 5.54 -7.00 20.39
C ARG A 237 6.28 -7.58 19.19
N ALA A 238 5.57 -8.04 18.16
CA ALA A 238 6.20 -8.59 16.95
C ALA A 238 7.14 -7.57 16.28
N GLY A 239 6.71 -6.30 16.24
CA GLY A 239 7.52 -5.21 15.71
C GLY A 239 8.75 -4.90 16.56
N LEU A 240 8.62 -4.94 17.89
CA LEU A 240 9.70 -4.67 18.84
C LEU A 240 10.82 -5.73 18.77
N ILE A 241 10.46 -6.98 18.45
CA ILE A 241 11.42 -8.08 18.21
C ILE A 241 11.89 -8.16 16.74
N LYS A 242 11.74 -7.06 15.97
CA LYS A 242 12.17 -6.90 14.58
C LYS A 242 11.57 -7.89 13.57
N LYS A 243 10.37 -8.41 13.84
CA LYS A 243 9.62 -9.20 12.85
C LYS A 243 8.76 -8.29 11.98
N ASN A 244 8.62 -8.65 10.72
CA ASN A 244 7.62 -8.05 9.85
C ASN A 244 6.22 -8.49 10.30
N SER A 245 5.34 -7.54 10.58
CA SER A 245 4.03 -7.82 11.15
C SER A 245 2.90 -7.06 10.48
N LEU A 246 1.76 -7.74 10.37
CA LEU A 246 0.48 -7.17 9.95
C LEU A 246 -0.37 -6.91 11.20
N ILE A 247 -0.67 -5.65 11.49
CA ILE A 247 -1.48 -5.23 12.62
C ILE A 247 -2.91 -4.93 12.12
N CYS A 248 -3.84 -5.81 12.49
CA CYS A 248 -5.26 -5.71 12.15
C CYS A 248 -6.07 -5.24 13.36
N LEU A 249 -6.45 -3.97 13.36
CA LEU A 249 -7.12 -3.31 14.49
C LEU A 249 -8.15 -2.30 14.00
N GLN A 250 -9.33 -2.28 14.62
CA GLN A 250 -10.39 -1.34 14.24
C GLN A 250 -9.98 0.13 14.29
N THR A 251 -10.69 0.97 13.53
CA THR A 251 -10.44 2.43 13.51
C THR A 251 -10.62 3.02 14.90
N GLY A 252 -9.70 3.90 15.31
CA GLY A 252 -9.69 4.49 16.65
C GLY A 252 -8.91 3.70 17.71
N ALA A 253 -8.54 2.43 17.47
CA ALA A 253 -7.76 1.61 18.43
C ALA A 253 -6.29 2.06 18.60
N GLY A 254 -5.85 3.06 17.83
CA GLY A 254 -4.50 3.62 17.97
C GLY A 254 -3.41 2.88 17.18
N LYS A 255 -3.73 2.33 15.99
CA LYS A 255 -2.75 1.71 15.06
C LYS A 255 -1.50 2.56 14.86
N THR A 256 -1.67 3.87 14.62
CA THR A 256 -0.57 4.83 14.48
C THR A 256 0.31 4.89 15.72
N PHE A 257 -0.27 4.87 16.93
CA PHE A 257 0.50 4.89 18.18
C PHE A 257 1.31 3.62 18.35
N ILE A 258 0.78 2.46 17.98
CA ILE A 258 1.50 1.18 18.02
C ILE A 258 2.73 1.23 17.10
N ALA A 259 2.55 1.69 15.86
CA ALA A 259 3.68 1.85 14.93
C ALA A 259 4.70 2.89 15.42
N GLY A 260 4.22 3.98 16.05
CA GLY A 260 5.06 4.97 16.70
C GLY A 260 5.90 4.39 17.82
N MET A 261 5.33 3.53 18.68
CA MET A 261 6.06 2.86 19.77
C MET A 261 7.19 1.98 19.22
N VAL A 262 6.92 1.22 18.15
CA VAL A 262 7.95 0.41 17.46
C VAL A 262 9.06 1.29 16.92
N ALA A 263 8.72 2.37 16.20
CA ALA A 263 9.71 3.31 15.67
C ALA A 263 10.54 3.98 16.77
N LYS A 264 9.90 4.41 17.86
CA LYS A 264 10.55 5.05 19.01
C LYS A 264 11.53 4.10 19.71
N PHE A 265 11.14 2.84 19.89
CA PHE A 265 12.00 1.81 20.46
C PHE A 265 13.25 1.59 19.60
N LEU A 266 13.09 1.39 18.29
CA LEU A 266 14.21 1.20 17.37
C LEU A 266 15.12 2.43 17.27
N HIS A 267 14.55 3.63 17.34
CA HIS A 267 15.28 4.89 17.41
C HIS A 267 16.16 4.96 18.67
N ILE A 268 15.60 4.67 19.86
CA ILE A 268 16.37 4.63 21.12
C ILE A 268 17.50 3.60 21.05
N LEU A 269 17.22 2.40 20.52
CA LEU A 269 18.25 1.35 20.38
C LEU A 269 19.40 1.78 19.45
N SER A 270 19.08 2.49 18.36
CA SER A 270 20.10 3.06 17.48
C SER A 270 20.98 4.06 18.23
N LEU A 271 20.39 5.00 18.99
CA LEU A 271 21.14 5.97 19.79
C LEU A 271 22.04 5.33 20.85
N GLN A 272 21.58 4.27 21.52
CA GLN A 272 22.39 3.56 22.52
C GLN A 272 23.62 2.88 21.90
N LYS A 273 23.47 2.28 20.72
CA LYS A 273 24.61 1.69 19.99
C LYS A 273 25.65 2.74 19.63
N PHE A 274 25.23 3.95 19.31
CA PHE A 274 26.14 5.05 19.01
C PHE A 274 26.94 5.55 20.20
N ASN A 275 26.29 5.73 21.35
CA ASN A 275 26.98 6.24 22.55
C ASN A 275 28.08 5.28 23.04
N ASN A 276 27.98 4.00 22.70
CA ASN A 276 29.00 2.99 22.99
C ASN A 276 30.14 2.93 21.96
N THR A 277 30.03 3.64 20.83
CA THR A 277 31.07 3.74 19.82
C THR A 277 31.68 5.14 19.81
N SER A 278 33.01 5.27 19.94
CA SER A 278 33.73 6.55 19.97
C SER A 278 33.70 7.36 18.64
N ALA A 279 32.75 7.08 17.74
CA ALA A 279 32.65 7.69 16.42
C ALA A 279 31.82 8.97 16.46
N THR A 280 32.43 10.10 16.05
CA THR A 280 31.75 11.38 15.88
C THR A 280 30.65 11.32 14.81
N PRO A 281 29.52 12.04 14.96
CA PRO A 281 28.40 12.06 14.02
C PRO A 281 28.78 12.87 12.77
N SER A 282 29.62 12.31 11.91
CA SER A 282 29.90 12.86 10.59
C SER A 282 29.07 12.11 9.54
N ASN A 283 28.17 12.83 8.88
CA ASN A 283 27.42 12.43 7.68
C ASN A 283 26.22 11.47 7.82
N GLY A 284 25.63 11.30 9.01
CA GLY A 284 24.35 10.59 9.18
C GLY A 284 24.39 9.08 8.95
N VAL A 285 25.58 8.49 8.82
CA VAL A 285 25.78 7.05 8.63
C VAL A 285 25.48 6.32 9.94
N GLY A 286 24.48 5.42 9.90
CA GLY A 286 24.07 4.51 10.98
C GLY A 286 22.90 5.00 11.86
N ARG A 287 22.41 6.24 11.67
CA ARG A 287 21.20 6.73 12.37
C ARG A 287 19.98 5.94 11.91
N PHE A 288 19.09 5.60 12.85
CA PHE A 288 17.80 4.98 12.54
C PHE A 288 17.04 5.80 11.50
N LYS A 289 16.63 5.17 10.40
CA LYS A 289 15.81 5.77 9.35
C LYS A 289 14.50 5.00 9.18
N ALA A 290 13.39 5.72 9.24
CA ALA A 290 12.07 5.16 8.99
C ALA A 290 11.27 5.96 7.97
N VAL A 291 10.38 5.28 7.28
CA VAL A 291 9.38 5.92 6.42
C VAL A 291 7.98 5.44 6.78
N PHE A 292 7.06 6.39 6.96
CA PHE A 292 5.65 6.15 7.18
C PHE A 292 4.88 6.49 5.89
N LEU A 293 4.26 5.47 5.31
CA LEU A 293 3.57 5.54 4.02
C LEU A 293 2.06 5.55 4.23
N VAL A 294 1.40 6.52 3.60
CA VAL A 294 -0.06 6.70 3.65
C VAL A 294 -0.66 6.73 2.24
N PRO A 295 -1.93 6.29 2.05
CA PRO A 295 -2.56 6.30 0.74
C PRO A 295 -2.82 7.71 0.19
N ILE A 296 -3.20 8.67 1.05
CA ILE A 296 -3.63 10.01 0.62
C ILE A 296 -2.81 11.15 1.24
N LYS A 297 -2.74 12.30 0.56
CA LYS A 297 -1.93 13.46 0.98
C LYS A 297 -2.36 14.02 2.35
N ALA A 298 -3.66 14.03 2.65
CA ALA A 298 -4.19 14.56 3.91
C ALA A 298 -3.67 13.79 5.14
N LEU A 299 -3.41 12.48 4.99
CA LEU A 299 -2.90 11.63 6.05
C LEU A 299 -1.45 11.95 6.43
N VAL A 300 -0.64 12.51 5.52
CA VAL A 300 0.79 12.78 5.79
C VAL A 300 0.94 13.71 7.00
N ALA A 301 0.23 14.83 6.99
CA ALA A 301 0.27 15.79 8.08
C ALA A 301 -0.37 15.25 9.37
N GLN A 302 -1.46 14.49 9.23
CA GLN A 302 -2.18 13.87 10.34
C GLN A 302 -1.31 12.86 11.09
N GLN A 303 -0.72 11.89 10.37
CA GLN A 303 0.10 10.84 10.99
C GLN A 303 1.39 11.41 11.54
N CYS A 304 2.00 12.41 10.88
CA CYS A 304 3.14 13.13 11.43
C CYS A 304 2.79 13.82 12.77
N THR A 305 1.62 14.46 12.86
CA THR A 305 1.15 15.09 14.10
C THR A 305 0.87 14.05 15.20
N ALA A 306 0.34 12.88 14.86
CA ALA A 306 0.17 11.78 15.81
C ALA A 306 1.52 11.24 16.32
N PHE A 307 2.52 11.11 15.44
CA PHE A 307 3.87 10.69 15.81
C PHE A 307 4.57 11.69 16.74
N ARG A 308 4.30 13.00 16.63
CA ARG A 308 4.85 14.00 17.57
C ARG A 308 4.50 13.71 19.02
N LYS A 309 3.34 13.10 19.31
CA LYS A 309 2.98 12.69 20.68
C LYS A 309 3.87 11.58 21.21
N VAL A 310 4.29 10.66 20.34
CA VAL A 310 5.18 9.55 20.70
C VAL A 310 6.65 10.01 20.81
N PHE A 311 7.02 11.06 20.08
CA PHE A 311 8.37 11.64 20.05
C PHE A 311 8.42 12.99 20.78
N ILE A 312 7.57 13.21 21.78
CA ILE A 312 7.42 14.49 22.49
C ILE A 312 8.72 14.95 23.18
N ASP A 313 9.55 14.01 23.60
CA ASP A 313 10.85 14.19 24.26
C ASP A 313 12.00 14.47 23.27
N GLN A 314 11.70 14.60 21.98
CA GLN A 314 12.67 14.73 20.91
C GLN A 314 12.46 16.04 20.12
N PRO A 315 13.53 16.63 19.54
CA PRO A 315 13.40 17.82 18.70
C PRO A 315 12.47 17.62 17.49
N ASP A 316 11.73 18.66 17.12
CA ASP A 316 10.85 18.67 15.93
C ASP A 316 11.59 18.31 14.63
N SER A 317 12.91 18.49 14.59
CA SER A 317 13.78 18.19 13.45
C SER A 317 13.95 16.68 13.15
N ILE A 318 13.35 15.78 13.94
CA ILE A 318 13.40 14.33 13.67
C ILE A 318 12.37 13.89 12.63
N LEU A 319 11.22 14.56 12.57
CA LEU A 319 10.11 14.20 11.69
C LEU A 319 10.05 15.11 10.47
N LYS A 320 9.96 14.53 9.25
CA LYS A 320 9.79 15.30 8.01
C LYS A 320 8.56 14.86 7.23
N GLN A 321 7.69 15.82 6.93
CA GLN A 321 6.62 15.66 5.96
C GLN A 321 7.17 15.98 4.57
N ILE A 322 6.88 15.14 3.58
CA ILE A 322 7.30 15.35 2.19
C ILE A 322 6.08 15.65 1.31
N ASP A 323 5.93 16.92 0.96
CA ASP A 323 4.88 17.43 0.08
C ASP A 323 5.37 17.55 -1.39
N ALA A 324 4.54 18.13 -2.27
CA ALA A 324 4.65 17.91 -3.72
C ALA A 324 5.66 18.83 -4.43
N GLN A 325 6.28 19.77 -3.70
CA GLN A 325 7.08 20.86 -4.27
C GLN A 325 8.54 20.85 -3.82
N VAL A 326 9.07 19.69 -3.44
CA VAL A 326 10.45 19.65 -2.94
C VAL A 326 11.42 19.80 -4.12
N GLY A 327 11.89 21.03 -4.32
CA GLY A 327 13.08 21.37 -5.14
C GLY A 327 14.41 21.07 -4.42
N GLU A 328 14.35 20.63 -3.16
CA GLU A 328 15.50 20.17 -2.39
C GLU A 328 15.87 18.74 -2.77
N ARG A 329 17.17 18.42 -2.77
CA ARG A 329 17.62 17.06 -3.07
C ARG A 329 17.27 16.17 -1.88
N PHE A 330 16.56 15.05 -2.12
CA PHE A 330 16.19 14.09 -1.07
C PHE A 330 17.40 13.65 -0.22
N LYS A 331 18.60 13.63 -0.81
CA LYS A 331 19.87 13.35 -0.13
C LYS A 331 20.14 14.28 1.06
N ASP A 332 19.81 15.56 0.94
CA ASP A 332 20.05 16.56 1.99
C ASP A 332 19.04 16.36 3.13
N LEU A 333 17.77 16.10 2.79
CA LEU A 333 16.73 15.75 3.75
C LEU A 333 17.04 14.45 4.49
N TYR A 334 17.54 13.44 3.77
CA TYR A 334 17.91 12.15 4.36
C TYR A 334 18.98 12.30 5.47
N GLN A 335 19.92 13.24 5.32
CA GLN A 335 20.94 13.50 6.33
C GLN A 335 20.39 14.20 7.58
N GLN A 336 19.39 15.06 7.41
CA GLN A 336 18.86 15.92 8.48
C GLN A 336 17.79 15.24 9.34
N PHE A 337 16.93 14.41 8.74
CA PHE A 337 15.73 13.87 9.39
C PHE A 337 15.81 12.35 9.54
N ASP A 338 15.16 11.78 10.56
CA ASP A 338 15.20 10.34 10.85
C ASP A 338 13.92 9.62 10.41
N ILE A 339 12.77 10.29 10.48
CA ILE A 339 11.47 9.69 10.13
C ILE A 339 10.76 10.54 9.08
N PHE A 340 10.43 9.93 7.95
CA PHE A 340 9.80 10.58 6.82
C PHE A 340 8.35 10.16 6.64
N PHE A 341 7.47 11.10 6.30
CA PHE A 341 6.06 10.84 6.00
C PHE A 341 5.79 11.12 4.53
N PHE A 342 5.30 10.11 3.82
CA PHE A 342 5.07 10.16 2.37
C PHE A 342 3.69 9.62 2.01
N THR A 343 3.15 10.11 0.90
CA THR A 343 2.16 9.29 0.18
C THR A 343 2.86 8.13 -0.51
N VAL A 344 2.24 6.95 -0.54
CA VAL A 344 2.84 5.73 -1.12
C VAL A 344 3.34 5.99 -2.55
N GLN A 345 2.50 6.60 -3.39
CA GLN A 345 2.86 6.88 -4.79
C GLN A 345 4.13 7.72 -4.92
N LYS A 346 4.29 8.74 -4.07
CA LYS A 346 5.49 9.60 -4.14
C LYS A 346 6.73 8.85 -3.74
N PHE A 347 6.66 8.08 -2.66
CA PHE A 347 7.80 7.29 -2.22
C PHE A 347 8.18 6.23 -3.27
N ALA A 348 7.20 5.55 -3.85
CA ALA A 348 7.42 4.62 -4.97
C ALA A 348 8.13 5.30 -6.15
N ASN A 349 7.68 6.50 -6.54
CA ASN A 349 8.34 7.29 -7.60
C ASN A 349 9.79 7.67 -7.22
N PHE A 350 10.05 8.02 -5.95
CA PHE A 350 11.40 8.36 -5.48
C PHE A 350 12.35 7.15 -5.55
N VAL A 351 11.85 5.96 -5.19
CA VAL A 351 12.63 4.72 -5.29
C VAL A 351 12.86 4.36 -6.76
N GLU A 352 11.83 4.44 -7.61
CA GLU A 352 11.94 4.14 -9.04
C GLU A 352 12.90 5.07 -9.77
N ALA A 353 12.87 6.37 -9.43
CA ALA A 353 13.81 7.38 -9.95
C ALA A 353 15.20 7.31 -9.31
N LYS A 354 15.46 6.34 -8.41
CA LYS A 354 16.72 6.18 -7.65
C LYS A 354 17.11 7.40 -6.81
N HIS A 355 16.13 8.22 -6.42
CA HIS A 355 16.33 9.31 -5.46
C HIS A 355 16.37 8.79 -4.02
N ALA A 356 15.63 7.71 -3.73
CA ALA A 356 15.64 7.00 -2.46
C ALA A 356 16.09 5.55 -2.66
N ASP A 357 16.81 5.00 -1.69
CA ASP A 357 17.29 3.62 -1.68
C ASP A 357 16.66 2.90 -0.49
N LEU A 358 15.86 1.86 -0.76
CA LEU A 358 15.15 1.11 0.28
C LEU A 358 16.10 0.45 1.28
N THR A 359 17.30 0.07 0.86
CA THR A 359 18.30 -0.60 1.73
C THR A 359 18.90 0.34 2.79
N LYS A 360 18.60 1.64 2.69
CA LYS A 360 19.03 2.68 3.62
C LYS A 360 18.00 3.03 4.69
N PHE A 361 16.87 2.34 4.71
CA PHE A 361 15.87 2.47 5.76
C PHE A 361 15.91 1.24 6.66
N ASP A 362 15.67 1.45 7.95
CA ASP A 362 15.55 0.38 8.95
C ASP A 362 14.09 -0.08 9.09
N LEU A 363 13.13 0.81 8.85
CA LEU A 363 11.70 0.56 9.06
C LEU A 363 10.83 1.23 7.98
N ILE A 364 9.91 0.47 7.40
CA ILE A 364 8.81 0.95 6.58
C ILE A 364 7.50 0.64 7.30
N ILE A 365 6.72 1.68 7.57
CA ILE A 365 5.37 1.56 8.09
C ILE A 365 4.39 1.82 6.95
N ILE A 366 3.45 0.90 6.72
CA ILE A 366 2.47 1.00 5.64
C ILE A 366 1.08 1.09 6.26
N ASP A 367 0.47 2.28 6.18
CA ASP A 367 -0.91 2.51 6.60
C ASP A 367 -1.90 2.10 5.49
N GLU A 368 -3.06 1.60 5.89
CA GLU A 368 -4.06 0.99 4.99
C GLU A 368 -3.43 -0.06 4.05
N CYS A 369 -2.64 -0.96 4.63
CA CYS A 369 -1.84 -1.96 3.90
C CYS A 369 -2.69 -2.99 3.14
N HIS A 370 -4.00 -3.06 3.41
CA HIS A 370 -4.94 -3.87 2.66
C HIS A 370 -5.08 -3.41 1.20
N HIS A 371 -4.43 -2.33 0.76
CA HIS A 371 -4.33 -2.01 -0.68
C HIS A 371 -3.13 -2.72 -1.36
N CYS A 372 -2.43 -3.64 -0.70
CA CYS A 372 -1.23 -4.30 -1.23
C CYS A 372 -1.54 -5.46 -2.21
N TYR A 373 -2.32 -5.17 -3.26
CA TYR A 373 -2.64 -6.10 -4.35
C TYR A 373 -2.58 -5.42 -5.72
N ASP A 374 -2.71 -6.21 -6.78
CA ASP A 374 -2.85 -5.75 -8.16
C ASP A 374 -1.79 -4.69 -8.54
N ASN A 375 -2.21 -3.61 -9.18
CA ASN A 375 -1.36 -2.50 -9.62
C ASN A 375 -1.36 -1.33 -8.63
N HIS A 376 -1.76 -1.55 -7.37
CA HIS A 376 -1.74 -0.49 -6.38
C HIS A 376 -0.29 -0.08 -6.05
N PRO A 377 0.00 1.21 -5.78
CA PRO A 377 1.36 1.68 -5.51
C PRO A 377 2.05 0.96 -4.35
N ILE A 378 1.30 0.50 -3.33
CA ILE A 378 1.86 -0.30 -2.24
C ILE A 378 2.42 -1.61 -2.78
N ASN A 379 1.67 -2.32 -3.63
CA ASN A 379 2.12 -3.59 -4.20
C ASN A 379 3.31 -3.39 -5.14
N SER A 380 3.32 -2.31 -5.92
CA SER A 380 4.47 -1.95 -6.77
C SER A 380 5.74 -1.72 -5.94
N LEU A 381 5.63 -0.97 -4.83
CA LEU A 381 6.73 -0.77 -3.90
C LEU A 381 7.19 -2.08 -3.27
N MET A 382 6.26 -2.91 -2.81
CA MET A 382 6.59 -4.20 -2.18
C MET A 382 7.22 -5.18 -3.18
N ARG A 383 6.85 -5.15 -4.46
CA ARG A 383 7.56 -5.91 -5.50
C ARG A 383 9.02 -5.48 -5.63
N GLN A 384 9.33 -4.18 -5.50
CA GLN A 384 10.72 -3.70 -5.48
C GLN A 384 11.46 -4.16 -4.21
N TYR A 385 10.79 -4.11 -3.06
CA TYR A 385 11.30 -4.68 -1.81
C TYR A 385 11.62 -6.18 -1.96
N HIS A 386 10.74 -6.96 -2.58
CA HIS A 386 10.94 -8.38 -2.86
C HIS A 386 12.12 -8.65 -3.80
N ARG A 387 12.34 -7.81 -4.82
CA ARG A 387 13.55 -7.87 -5.67
C ARG A 387 14.83 -7.66 -4.86
N LEU A 388 14.82 -6.70 -3.93
CA LEU A 388 15.97 -6.45 -3.05
C LEU A 388 16.21 -7.61 -2.09
N ARG A 389 15.15 -8.23 -1.57
CA ARG A 389 15.26 -9.40 -0.69
C ARG A 389 15.96 -10.60 -1.37
N LEU A 390 15.85 -10.72 -2.69
CA LEU A 390 16.58 -11.75 -3.46
C LEU A 390 18.08 -11.43 -3.65
N SER A 391 18.50 -10.18 -3.50
CA SER A 391 19.83 -9.70 -3.89
C SER A 391 20.63 -9.00 -2.78
N SER A 392 19.99 -8.61 -1.67
CA SER A 392 20.57 -7.85 -0.57
C SER A 392 20.23 -8.49 0.78
N CYS A 393 21.18 -8.40 1.72
CA CYS A 393 20.98 -8.84 3.10
C CYS A 393 20.45 -7.71 4.01
N ASN A 394 20.46 -6.46 3.55
CA ASN A 394 19.99 -5.30 4.31
C ASN A 394 18.67 -4.78 3.72
N ILE A 395 17.56 -5.20 4.33
CA ILE A 395 16.20 -4.81 3.95
C ILE A 395 15.47 -4.25 5.18
N PRO A 396 14.63 -3.21 4.99
CA PRO A 396 13.91 -2.59 6.10
C PRO A 396 12.88 -3.55 6.70
N GLN A 397 12.64 -3.43 8.00
CA GLN A 397 11.49 -4.08 8.64
C GLN A 397 10.18 -3.49 8.10
N ILE A 398 9.14 -4.31 7.96
CA ILE A 398 7.79 -3.90 7.56
C ILE A 398 6.83 -3.96 8.75
N ILE A 399 6.16 -2.84 9.02
CA ILE A 399 4.98 -2.81 9.91
C ILE A 399 3.77 -2.36 9.11
N ALA A 400 2.85 -3.28 8.86
CA ALA A 400 1.69 -3.06 8.02
C ALA A 400 0.45 -2.85 8.90
N LEU A 401 -0.33 -1.79 8.66
CA LEU A 401 -1.48 -1.40 9.47
C LEU A 401 -2.77 -1.47 8.66
N THR A 402 -3.81 -2.10 9.20
CA THR A 402 -5.15 -2.07 8.59
C THR A 402 -6.27 -2.25 9.62
N ALA A 403 -7.47 -1.76 9.31
CA ALA A 403 -8.68 -2.08 10.08
C ALA A 403 -9.35 -3.39 9.65
N SER A 404 -9.16 -3.78 8.39
CA SER A 404 -9.73 -4.99 7.80
C SER A 404 -8.76 -5.50 6.73
N VAL A 405 -8.56 -6.81 6.64
CA VAL A 405 -7.72 -7.41 5.60
C VAL A 405 -8.50 -7.67 4.30
N GLY A 406 -9.83 -7.63 4.35
CA GLY A 406 -10.73 -7.96 3.23
C GLY A 406 -10.78 -9.45 2.88
N THR A 407 -11.53 -9.79 1.83
CA THR A 407 -11.72 -11.19 1.37
C THR A 407 -11.69 -11.33 -0.17
N ASN A 408 -10.83 -10.59 -0.88
CA ASN A 408 -10.88 -10.51 -2.36
C ASN A 408 -10.65 -11.83 -3.13
N LYS A 409 -10.16 -12.91 -2.49
CA LYS A 409 -10.04 -14.25 -3.11
C LYS A 409 -11.28 -15.10 -2.83
N LYS A 410 -11.42 -16.25 -3.52
CA LYS A 410 -12.51 -17.22 -3.28
C LYS A 410 -12.58 -17.70 -1.83
N ASP A 411 -11.48 -17.61 -1.10
CA ASP A 411 -11.33 -17.99 0.28
C ASP A 411 -10.64 -16.86 1.07
N ALA A 412 -11.21 -16.51 2.23
CA ALA A 412 -10.73 -15.41 3.06
C ALA A 412 -9.35 -15.69 3.69
N PHE A 413 -9.05 -16.96 4.00
CA PHE A 413 -7.76 -17.36 4.55
C PHE A 413 -6.66 -17.31 3.48
N GLU A 414 -6.94 -17.80 2.27
CA GLU A 414 -6.03 -17.63 1.12
C GLU A 414 -5.75 -16.17 0.81
N HIS A 415 -6.75 -15.30 0.96
CA HIS A 415 -6.57 -13.85 0.81
C HIS A 415 -5.64 -13.27 1.88
N LEU A 416 -5.81 -13.66 3.16
CA LEU A 416 -4.92 -13.27 4.25
C LEU A 416 -3.47 -13.72 4.00
N VAL A 417 -3.27 -14.99 3.60
CA VAL A 417 -1.95 -15.53 3.24
C VAL A 417 -1.33 -14.72 2.11
N HIS A 418 -2.11 -14.42 1.06
CA HIS A 418 -1.63 -13.66 -0.09
C HIS A 418 -1.24 -12.22 0.27
N LEU A 419 -2.05 -11.53 1.09
CA LEU A 419 -1.72 -10.21 1.62
C LEU A 419 -0.39 -10.24 2.39
N CYS A 420 -0.24 -11.23 3.28
CA CYS A 420 0.96 -11.41 4.09
C CYS A 420 2.19 -11.72 3.22
N ALA A 421 2.03 -12.52 2.16
CA ALA A 421 3.08 -12.79 1.19
C ALA A 421 3.55 -11.52 0.48
N ASN A 422 2.61 -10.69 0.00
CA ASN A 422 2.94 -9.42 -0.67
C ASN A 422 3.64 -8.45 0.30
N LEU A 423 3.21 -8.37 1.55
CA LEU A 423 3.79 -7.49 2.57
C LEU A 423 5.07 -8.04 3.24
N ASP A 424 5.42 -9.29 2.99
CA ASP A 424 6.50 -10.01 3.70
C ASP A 424 6.27 -10.12 5.21
N CYS A 425 5.01 -10.26 5.63
CA CYS A 425 4.62 -10.43 7.03
C CYS A 425 4.39 -11.91 7.36
N PHE A 426 4.98 -12.39 8.45
CA PHE A 426 4.75 -13.74 8.98
C PHE A 426 3.96 -13.75 10.28
N GLU A 427 3.82 -12.58 10.92
CA GLU A 427 3.09 -12.39 12.16
C GLU A 427 1.82 -11.56 11.88
N VAL A 428 0.66 -12.07 12.29
CA VAL A 428 -0.62 -11.36 12.22
C VAL A 428 -1.04 -10.96 13.63
N CYS A 429 -1.01 -9.68 13.92
CA CYS A 429 -1.39 -9.12 15.22
C CYS A 429 -2.85 -8.64 15.15
N ALA A 430 -3.79 -9.43 15.70
CA ALA A 430 -5.21 -9.13 15.74
C ALA A 430 -5.79 -9.38 17.14
N VAL A 431 -6.91 -8.72 17.49
CA VAL A 431 -7.53 -8.73 18.83
C VAL A 431 -7.94 -10.15 19.25
N GLU A 432 -7.53 -10.59 20.44
CA GLU A 432 -7.93 -11.88 21.00
C GLU A 432 -9.33 -11.77 21.66
N ARG A 433 -10.10 -12.87 21.62
CA ARG A 433 -11.44 -12.91 22.24
C ARG A 433 -11.33 -12.76 23.75
N GLY A 434 -12.39 -12.23 24.37
CA GLY A 434 -12.49 -12.09 25.83
C GLY A 434 -11.95 -10.75 26.33
N ALA A 435 -11.10 -10.76 27.36
CA ALA A 435 -10.71 -9.55 28.07
C ALA A 435 -10.04 -8.48 27.18
N GLU A 436 -9.29 -8.90 26.15
CA GLU A 436 -8.67 -7.95 25.23
C GLU A 436 -9.69 -7.29 24.28
N GLU A 437 -10.65 -8.06 23.78
CA GLU A 437 -11.77 -7.54 22.99
C GLU A 437 -12.60 -6.54 23.80
N ASP A 438 -12.84 -6.83 25.09
CA ASP A 438 -13.50 -5.92 26.02
C ASP A 438 -12.67 -4.66 26.27
N GLU A 439 -11.34 -4.77 26.47
CA GLU A 439 -10.45 -3.61 26.61
C GLU A 439 -10.48 -2.73 25.36
N VAL A 440 -10.38 -3.34 24.17
CA VAL A 440 -10.47 -2.62 22.90
C VAL A 440 -11.82 -1.93 22.79
N ARG A 441 -12.93 -2.66 22.97
CA ARG A 441 -14.30 -2.14 22.87
C ARG A 441 -14.61 -1.04 23.89
N ASN A 442 -14.05 -1.10 25.09
CA ASN A 442 -14.20 -0.03 26.08
C ASN A 442 -13.33 1.19 25.75
N SER A 443 -12.18 0.96 25.12
CA SER A 443 -11.24 2.02 24.74
C SER A 443 -11.56 2.73 23.43
N THR A 444 -12.34 2.09 22.57
CA THR A 444 -12.84 2.62 21.30
C THR A 444 -14.35 2.58 21.36
N ASN A 445 -15.02 3.72 21.33
CA ASN A 445 -16.49 3.75 21.33
C ASN A 445 -17.03 3.11 20.03
N THR A 446 -17.17 1.79 19.99
CA THR A 446 -17.80 1.07 18.89
C THR A 446 -19.29 1.44 18.87
N PRO A 447 -19.89 1.67 17.69
CA PRO A 447 -21.30 2.04 17.63
C PRO A 447 -22.18 0.92 18.21
N LEU A 448 -23.23 1.32 18.93
CA LEU A 448 -24.18 0.41 19.60
C LEU A 448 -24.96 -0.46 18.63
N SER A 449 -25.18 0.02 17.40
CA SER A 449 -25.92 -0.68 16.37
C SER A 449 -25.44 -0.29 14.98
N ASP A 450 -25.58 -1.22 14.04
CA ASP A 450 -25.43 -1.00 12.60
C ASP A 450 -26.66 -1.57 11.88
N THR A 451 -27.66 -0.72 11.66
CA THR A 451 -29.02 -1.14 11.26
C THR A 451 -29.27 -0.86 9.78
N ILE A 452 -29.83 -1.85 9.08
CA ILE A 452 -30.32 -1.67 7.71
C ILE A 452 -31.79 -1.24 7.79
N LEU A 453 -32.08 -0.06 7.25
CA LEU A 453 -33.42 0.51 7.13
C LEU A 453 -33.89 0.36 5.68
N THR A 454 -34.72 -0.65 5.44
CA THR A 454 -35.28 -0.92 4.12
C THR A 454 -36.53 -0.08 3.86
N ILE A 455 -36.57 0.61 2.73
CA ILE A 455 -37.73 1.36 2.26
C ILE A 455 -38.40 0.57 1.13
N SER A 456 -39.73 0.45 1.20
CA SER A 456 -40.50 -0.18 0.12
C SER A 456 -40.37 0.63 -1.17
N LYS A 457 -40.30 -0.07 -2.29
CA LYS A 457 -40.25 0.55 -3.61
C LYS A 457 -41.52 1.36 -3.86
N GLU A 458 -41.36 2.61 -4.26
CA GLU A 458 -42.47 3.48 -4.63
C GLU A 458 -43.00 3.13 -6.03
N GLU A 459 -44.28 3.39 -6.27
CA GLU A 459 -44.84 3.36 -7.63
C GLU A 459 -44.22 4.48 -8.50
N TYR A 460 -44.22 4.27 -9.82
CA TYR A 460 -43.59 5.21 -10.74
C TYR A 460 -44.30 6.56 -10.73
N ASP A 461 -43.55 7.57 -10.30
CA ASP A 461 -43.92 8.98 -10.33
C ASP A 461 -44.31 9.44 -11.75
N PRO A 462 -45.35 10.28 -11.92
CA PRO A 462 -45.69 10.91 -13.20
C PRO A 462 -44.48 11.52 -13.94
N ILE A 463 -43.50 12.09 -13.23
CA ILE A 463 -42.27 12.65 -13.81
C ILE A 463 -41.43 11.56 -14.47
N VAL A 464 -41.26 10.43 -13.78
CA VAL A 464 -40.50 9.28 -14.29
C VAL A 464 -41.21 8.69 -15.51
N LEU A 465 -42.54 8.56 -15.44
CA LEU A 465 -43.35 8.07 -16.55
C LEU A 465 -43.25 8.97 -17.77
N LYS A 466 -43.37 10.30 -17.59
CA LYS A 466 -43.20 11.29 -18.66
C LYS A 466 -41.82 11.17 -19.31
N LEU A 467 -40.77 11.12 -18.49
CA LEU A 467 -39.40 11.06 -18.99
C LEU A 467 -39.13 9.75 -19.75
N LYS A 468 -39.49 8.60 -19.16
CA LYS A 468 -39.24 7.30 -19.77
C LYS A 468 -40.11 7.08 -21.03
N ASN A 469 -41.42 7.32 -20.93
CA ASN A 469 -42.36 6.91 -21.96
C ASN A 469 -42.47 7.90 -23.12
N ASP A 470 -42.26 9.19 -22.88
CA ASP A 470 -42.44 10.21 -23.91
C ASP A 470 -41.09 10.70 -24.43
N VAL A 471 -40.17 11.07 -23.54
CA VAL A 471 -38.90 11.70 -23.96
C VAL A 471 -37.90 10.64 -24.42
N MET A 472 -37.52 9.72 -23.52
CA MET A 472 -36.47 8.74 -23.80
C MET A 472 -36.89 7.77 -24.92
N LYS A 473 -38.14 7.27 -24.92
CA LYS A 473 -38.65 6.42 -26.01
C LYS A 473 -38.74 7.15 -27.35
N SER A 474 -39.09 8.44 -27.37
CA SER A 474 -39.16 9.19 -28.63
C SER A 474 -37.77 9.42 -29.23
N ILE A 475 -36.75 9.65 -28.40
CA ILE A 475 -35.35 9.74 -28.85
C ILE A 475 -34.84 8.37 -29.32
N ALA A 476 -35.04 7.33 -28.51
CA ALA A 476 -34.58 5.98 -28.83
C ALA A 476 -35.23 5.41 -30.10
N SER A 477 -36.53 5.59 -30.30
CA SER A 477 -37.24 5.12 -31.49
C SER A 477 -36.73 5.78 -32.77
N ARG A 478 -36.34 7.06 -32.71
CA ARG A 478 -35.75 7.77 -33.85
C ARG A 478 -34.37 7.24 -34.25
N LEU A 479 -33.66 6.63 -33.31
CA LEU A 479 -32.37 5.95 -33.52
C LEU A 479 -32.53 4.45 -33.81
N ALA A 480 -33.77 3.96 -33.89
CA ALA A 480 -34.10 2.54 -33.96
C ALA A 480 -33.53 1.70 -32.80
N TYR A 481 -33.46 2.27 -31.60
CA TYR A 481 -33.08 1.57 -30.38
C TYR A 481 -34.31 1.12 -29.58
N ASP A 482 -34.35 -0.15 -29.19
CA ASP A 482 -35.35 -0.66 -28.25
C ASP A 482 -34.81 -0.62 -26.82
N ILE A 483 -35.23 0.39 -26.07
CA ILE A 483 -34.86 0.58 -24.66
C ILE A 483 -35.92 0.06 -23.69
N SER A 484 -37.05 -0.48 -24.20
CA SER A 484 -38.23 -0.79 -23.37
C SER A 484 -38.07 -2.02 -22.47
N ILE A 485 -37.16 -2.93 -22.86
CA ILE A 485 -36.92 -4.22 -22.20
C ILE A 485 -35.71 -4.16 -21.25
N MET A 486 -34.95 -3.06 -21.26
CA MET A 486 -33.71 -2.95 -20.50
C MET A 486 -33.98 -2.48 -19.07
N ASP A 487 -33.43 -3.21 -18.10
CA ASP A 487 -33.28 -2.67 -16.75
C ASP A 487 -32.31 -1.47 -16.75
N ASN A 488 -32.34 -0.69 -15.67
CA ASN A 488 -31.54 0.52 -15.55
C ASN A 488 -30.03 0.27 -15.80
N GLN A 489 -29.47 -0.87 -15.35
CA GLN A 489 -28.03 -1.12 -15.46
C GLN A 489 -27.62 -1.61 -16.86
N ARG A 490 -28.48 -2.39 -17.52
CA ARG A 490 -28.30 -2.81 -18.93
C ARG A 490 -28.40 -1.61 -19.86
N LEU A 491 -29.32 -0.68 -19.59
CA LEU A 491 -29.52 0.52 -20.40
C LEU A 491 -28.26 1.40 -20.41
N GLU A 492 -27.67 1.69 -19.25
CA GLU A 492 -26.45 2.51 -19.17
C GLU A 492 -25.30 1.87 -19.97
N ASN A 493 -25.06 0.58 -19.75
CA ASN A 493 -23.99 -0.16 -20.42
C ASN A 493 -24.21 -0.19 -21.95
N PHE A 494 -25.44 -0.45 -22.40
CA PHE A 494 -25.80 -0.41 -23.80
C PHE A 494 -25.52 0.97 -24.41
N LEU A 495 -25.99 2.05 -23.79
CA LEU A 495 -25.79 3.42 -24.30
C LEU A 495 -24.31 3.81 -24.33
N ILE A 496 -23.51 3.43 -23.33
CA ILE A 496 -22.07 3.69 -23.32
C ILE A 496 -21.35 2.97 -24.47
N VAL A 497 -21.68 1.69 -24.68
CA VAL A 497 -21.08 0.88 -25.74
C VAL A 497 -21.51 1.40 -27.11
N GLU A 498 -22.80 1.68 -27.29
CA GLU A 498 -23.31 2.17 -28.57
C GLU A 498 -22.80 3.57 -28.89
N HIS A 499 -22.69 4.46 -27.90
CA HIS A 499 -22.03 5.75 -28.09
C HIS A 499 -20.59 5.59 -28.61
N GLN A 500 -19.84 4.60 -28.11
CA GLN A 500 -18.49 4.30 -28.62
C GLN A 500 -18.53 3.77 -30.06
N ASN A 501 -19.48 2.90 -30.40
CA ASN A 501 -19.65 2.39 -31.76
C ASN A 501 -20.05 3.49 -32.74
N ALA A 502 -20.97 4.38 -32.35
CA ALA A 502 -21.38 5.54 -33.11
C ALA A 502 -20.20 6.49 -33.39
N CYS A 503 -19.34 6.75 -32.39
CA CYS A 503 -18.09 7.51 -32.57
C CYS A 503 -17.16 6.85 -33.61
N LYS A 504 -17.09 5.52 -33.65
CA LYS A 504 -16.26 4.80 -34.64
C LYS A 504 -16.86 4.91 -36.05
N ARG A 505 -18.18 4.83 -36.16
CA ARG A 505 -18.95 4.94 -37.42
C ARG A 505 -19.14 6.38 -37.91
N ASN A 506 -18.73 7.39 -37.14
CA ASN A 506 -19.02 8.81 -37.38
C ASN A 506 -20.53 9.10 -37.49
N ASP A 507 -21.35 8.35 -36.76
CA ASP A 507 -22.81 8.49 -36.74
C ASP A 507 -23.22 9.59 -35.76
N ARG A 508 -23.36 10.82 -36.27
CA ARG A 508 -23.55 12.01 -35.45
C ARG A 508 -24.86 11.99 -34.66
N ASP A 509 -25.96 11.55 -35.27
CA ASP A 509 -27.26 11.48 -34.61
C ASP A 509 -27.25 10.45 -33.48
N ALA A 510 -26.62 9.28 -33.70
CA ALA A 510 -26.45 8.29 -32.64
C ALA A 510 -25.55 8.77 -31.49
N ILE A 511 -24.46 9.49 -31.78
CA ILE A 511 -23.60 10.10 -30.75
C ILE A 511 -24.41 11.05 -29.87
N ILE A 512 -25.14 11.99 -30.49
CA ILE A 512 -26.00 12.96 -29.79
C ILE A 512 -27.08 12.23 -28.99
N GLY A 513 -27.77 11.29 -29.63
CA GLY A 513 -28.89 10.57 -29.05
C GLY A 513 -28.50 9.76 -27.82
N CYS A 514 -27.39 9.02 -27.89
CA CYS A 514 -26.84 8.32 -26.73
C CYS A 514 -26.44 9.27 -25.61
N ASP A 515 -25.87 10.45 -25.93
CA ASP A 515 -25.48 11.45 -24.94
C ASP A 515 -26.70 12.02 -24.18
N TYR A 516 -27.78 12.38 -24.90
CA TYR A 516 -29.05 12.78 -24.27
C TYR A 516 -29.66 11.65 -23.42
N LEU A 517 -29.74 10.42 -23.95
CA LEU A 517 -30.30 9.28 -23.24
C LEU A 517 -29.51 8.95 -21.96
N LEU A 518 -28.18 9.07 -21.98
CA LEU A 518 -27.34 8.88 -20.79
C LEU A 518 -27.60 9.95 -19.73
N LYS A 519 -27.80 11.22 -20.13
CA LYS A 519 -28.15 12.29 -19.20
C LYS A 519 -29.51 12.08 -18.55
N PHE A 520 -30.54 11.72 -19.34
CA PHE A 520 -31.87 11.40 -18.79
C PHE A 520 -31.86 10.16 -17.90
N TYR A 521 -31.06 9.16 -18.25
CA TYR A 521 -30.85 8.01 -17.38
C TYR A 521 -30.24 8.40 -16.03
N ARG A 522 -29.21 9.25 -16.03
CA ARG A 522 -28.60 9.77 -14.79
C ARG A 522 -29.57 10.62 -13.97
N PHE A 523 -30.41 11.42 -14.63
CA PHE A 523 -31.48 12.15 -13.96
C PHE A 523 -32.40 11.21 -13.18
N LEU A 524 -32.81 10.08 -13.78
CA LEU A 524 -33.64 9.08 -13.10
C LEU A 524 -32.95 8.51 -11.85
N LEU A 525 -31.65 8.20 -11.95
CA LEU A 525 -30.87 7.74 -10.79
C LEU A 525 -30.83 8.77 -9.67
N TYR A 526 -30.64 10.05 -10.01
CA TYR A 526 -30.62 11.12 -9.02
C TYR A 526 -32.01 11.37 -8.43
N TYR A 527 -33.05 11.29 -9.23
CA TYR A 527 -34.42 11.54 -8.79
C TYR A 527 -34.95 10.50 -7.79
N ASP A 528 -34.39 9.29 -7.79
CA ASP A 528 -34.69 8.27 -6.78
C ASP A 528 -34.20 8.66 -5.37
N ASP A 529 -33.19 9.54 -5.28
CA ASP A 529 -32.43 9.85 -4.05
C ASP A 529 -32.46 11.35 -3.66
N LEU A 530 -32.81 12.23 -4.59
CA LEU A 530 -32.68 13.69 -4.45
C LEU A 530 -33.98 14.43 -4.78
N PRO A 531 -34.16 15.66 -4.28
CA PRO A 531 -35.29 16.50 -4.65
C PRO A 531 -35.34 16.78 -6.15
N LEU A 532 -36.56 16.86 -6.69
CA LEU A 532 -36.81 17.17 -8.11
C LEU A 532 -36.09 18.44 -8.58
N GLU A 533 -36.16 19.52 -7.80
CA GLU A 533 -35.56 20.81 -8.12
C GLU A 533 -34.06 20.68 -8.39
N GLN A 534 -33.33 19.91 -7.57
CA GLN A 534 -31.90 19.70 -7.74
C GLN A 534 -31.59 18.86 -8.98
N CYS A 535 -32.39 17.83 -9.23
CA CYS A 535 -32.24 16.98 -10.41
C CYS A 535 -32.46 17.77 -11.71
N ILE A 536 -33.45 18.68 -11.75
CA ILE A 536 -33.71 19.54 -12.91
C ILE A 536 -32.54 20.49 -13.12
N LYS A 537 -32.09 21.18 -12.08
CA LYS A 537 -30.93 22.09 -12.14
C LYS A 537 -29.69 21.40 -12.71
N TRP A 538 -29.39 20.19 -12.22
CA TRP A 538 -28.29 19.39 -12.76
C TRP A 538 -28.46 19.04 -14.24
N LEU A 539 -29.67 18.66 -14.65
CA LEU A 539 -29.94 18.31 -16.04
C LEU A 539 -29.75 19.52 -16.97
N GLU A 540 -30.18 20.71 -16.55
CA GLU A 540 -29.99 21.96 -17.28
C GLU A 540 -28.50 22.28 -17.45
N GLU A 541 -27.73 22.24 -16.36
CA GLU A 541 -26.28 22.48 -16.37
C GLU A 541 -25.56 21.46 -17.29
N ALA A 542 -25.87 20.16 -17.14
CA ALA A 542 -25.27 19.10 -17.96
C ALA A 542 -25.58 19.24 -19.46
N LEU A 543 -26.74 19.79 -19.81
CA LEU A 543 -27.15 20.00 -21.20
C LEU A 543 -26.54 21.27 -21.79
N GLN A 544 -26.38 22.33 -21.00
CA GLN A 544 -25.68 23.55 -21.43
C GLN A 544 -24.22 23.26 -21.81
N GLU A 545 -23.50 22.43 -21.05
CA GLU A 545 -22.13 22.00 -21.37
C GLU A 545 -22.02 21.23 -22.69
N SER A 546 -23.12 20.65 -23.17
CA SER A 546 -23.15 19.78 -24.34
C SER A 546 -23.72 20.44 -25.60
N MET A 547 -24.12 21.71 -25.52
CA MET A 547 -24.77 22.42 -26.63
C MET A 547 -23.81 22.66 -27.81
N PRO A 548 -24.09 22.12 -29.01
CA PRO A 548 -23.30 22.41 -30.19
C PRO A 548 -23.58 23.83 -30.68
N SER A 549 -22.53 24.55 -31.10
CA SER A 549 -22.65 25.92 -31.63
C SER A 549 -23.43 26.01 -32.95
N ALA A 550 -23.60 24.87 -33.64
CA ALA A 550 -24.49 24.71 -34.78
C ALA A 550 -25.32 23.42 -34.60
N PRO A 551 -26.55 23.51 -34.05
CA PRO A 551 -27.38 22.34 -33.78
C PRO A 551 -27.95 21.73 -35.06
N THR A 552 -27.86 20.39 -35.17
CA THR A 552 -28.46 19.60 -36.25
C THR A 552 -29.99 19.54 -36.12
N THR A 553 -30.67 18.99 -37.12
CA THR A 553 -32.12 18.73 -37.05
C THR A 553 -32.46 17.76 -35.91
N PHE A 554 -31.58 16.79 -35.64
CA PHE A 554 -31.75 15.85 -34.53
C PHE A 554 -31.49 16.51 -33.17
N ASP A 555 -30.46 17.37 -33.05
CA ASP A 555 -30.25 18.19 -31.83
C ASP A 555 -31.50 19.00 -31.48
N LYS A 556 -32.07 19.72 -32.47
CA LYS A 556 -33.29 20.51 -32.29
C LYS A 556 -34.50 19.65 -31.90
N PHE A 557 -34.54 18.39 -32.34
CA PHE A 557 -35.57 17.45 -31.92
C PHE A 557 -35.39 17.04 -30.45
N CYS A 558 -34.19 16.68 -30.03
CA CYS A 558 -33.88 16.36 -28.63
C CYS A 558 -34.15 17.55 -27.70
N GLN A 559 -33.78 18.77 -28.12
CA GLN A 559 -34.04 20.01 -27.38
C GLN A 559 -35.54 20.27 -27.17
N ARG A 560 -36.37 20.13 -28.21
CA ARG A 560 -37.83 20.27 -28.04
C ARG A 560 -38.41 19.26 -27.04
N LYS A 561 -37.94 18.01 -27.09
CA LYS A 561 -38.39 16.98 -26.14
C LYS A 561 -37.96 17.27 -24.71
N LEU A 562 -36.79 17.89 -24.55
CA LEU A 562 -36.31 18.39 -23.27
C LEU A 562 -37.18 19.55 -22.77
N GLU A 563 -37.49 20.54 -23.62
CA GLU A 563 -38.37 21.67 -23.29
C GLU A 563 -39.76 21.18 -22.83
N GLU A 564 -40.38 20.24 -23.57
CA GLU A 564 -41.64 19.59 -23.18
C GLU A 564 -41.56 18.95 -21.77
N PHE A 565 -40.40 18.38 -21.42
CA PHE A 565 -40.17 17.80 -20.09
C PHE A 565 -39.95 18.87 -19.02
N HIS A 566 -39.20 19.95 -19.30
CA HIS A 566 -39.01 21.05 -18.36
C HIS A 566 -40.33 21.72 -18.00
N GLU A 567 -41.17 22.01 -18.99
CA GLU A 567 -42.49 22.60 -18.75
C GLU A 567 -43.32 21.70 -17.83
N PHE A 568 -43.34 20.40 -18.12
CA PHE A 568 -44.03 19.43 -17.27
C PHE A 568 -43.45 19.37 -15.85
N ALA A 569 -42.12 19.33 -15.71
CA ALA A 569 -41.45 19.21 -14.42
C ALA A 569 -41.58 20.49 -13.58
N ALA A 570 -41.54 21.67 -14.19
CA ALA A 570 -41.73 22.96 -13.52
C ALA A 570 -43.13 23.09 -12.92
N ILE A 571 -44.16 22.57 -13.61
CA ILE A 571 -45.51 22.47 -13.07
C ILE A 571 -45.51 21.60 -11.81
N GLN A 572 -44.84 20.44 -11.83
CA GLN A 572 -44.77 19.54 -10.68
C GLN A 572 -43.99 20.14 -9.48
N VAL A 573 -42.92 20.90 -9.73
CA VAL A 573 -42.21 21.65 -8.67
C VAL A 573 -43.15 22.64 -8.00
N SER A 574 -43.98 23.34 -8.78
CA SER A 574 -44.93 24.35 -8.27
C SER A 574 -46.01 23.75 -7.36
N PHE A 575 -46.37 22.48 -7.56
CA PHE A 575 -47.30 21.75 -6.71
C PHE A 575 -46.64 21.05 -5.52
N SER A 576 -45.35 21.30 -5.26
CA SER A 576 -44.56 20.63 -4.23
C SER A 576 -44.59 19.10 -4.40
N ALA A 577 -43.93 18.61 -5.46
CA ALA A 577 -43.74 17.17 -5.70
C ALA A 577 -43.40 16.43 -4.39
N PRO A 578 -44.02 15.27 -4.13
CA PRO A 578 -43.86 14.57 -2.86
C PRO A 578 -42.39 14.21 -2.63
N VAL A 579 -41.91 14.45 -1.41
CA VAL A 579 -40.57 14.03 -1.00
C VAL A 579 -40.53 12.50 -1.02
N LYS A 580 -39.58 11.95 -1.78
CA LYS A 580 -39.35 10.50 -1.87
C LYS A 580 -39.18 9.88 -0.48
N ALA A 581 -39.73 8.70 -0.26
CA ALA A 581 -39.75 8.00 1.02
C ALA A 581 -38.35 7.81 1.61
N LYS A 582 -37.34 7.53 0.77
CA LYS A 582 -35.94 7.45 1.21
C LYS A 582 -35.44 8.77 1.78
N LEU A 583 -35.67 9.87 1.06
CA LEU A 583 -35.26 11.20 1.49
C LEU A 583 -36.05 11.67 2.72
N ALA A 584 -37.35 11.37 2.78
CA ALA A 584 -38.19 11.62 3.94
C ALA A 584 -37.66 10.85 5.17
N LYS A 585 -37.27 9.58 5.00
CA LYS A 585 -36.66 8.79 6.08
C LYS A 585 -35.32 9.35 6.52
N LEU A 586 -34.49 9.81 5.60
CA LEU A 586 -33.22 10.47 5.94
C LEU A 586 -33.45 11.69 6.83
N VAL A 587 -34.39 12.57 6.46
CA VAL A 587 -34.74 13.75 7.26
C VAL A 587 -35.29 13.37 8.62
N GLU A 588 -36.21 12.39 8.70
CA GLU A 588 -36.74 11.85 9.96
C GLU A 588 -35.62 11.35 10.88
N MET A 589 -34.67 10.57 10.34
CA MET A 589 -33.52 10.05 11.07
C MET A 589 -32.62 11.17 11.60
N ILE A 590 -32.31 12.17 10.79
CA ILE A 590 -31.48 13.33 11.21
C ILE A 590 -32.17 14.04 12.37
N VAL A 591 -33.47 14.34 12.24
CA VAL A 591 -34.26 15.01 13.28
C VAL A 591 -34.28 14.20 14.58
N ASN A 592 -34.41 12.87 14.51
CA ASN A 592 -34.50 12.03 15.70
C ASN A 592 -33.14 11.79 16.38
N LEU A 593 -32.05 11.69 15.61
CA LEU A 593 -30.73 11.36 16.14
C LEU A 593 -29.92 12.59 16.58
N HIS A 594 -30.15 13.75 15.97
CA HIS A 594 -29.28 14.90 16.16
C HIS A 594 -29.69 15.71 17.41
N THR A 595 -28.84 15.69 18.42
CA THR A 595 -28.99 16.46 19.66
C THR A 595 -27.97 17.60 19.74
N LEU A 596 -28.07 18.45 20.78
CA LEU A 596 -27.13 19.54 21.00
C LEU A 596 -25.70 19.00 21.17
N ASN A 597 -24.73 19.54 20.44
CA ASN A 597 -23.32 19.09 20.38
C ASN A 597 -23.07 17.74 19.67
N CYS A 598 -24.08 17.15 19.02
CA CYS A 598 -23.86 15.98 18.17
C CYS A 598 -23.16 16.35 16.87
N ARG A 599 -22.40 15.39 16.35
CA ARG A 599 -21.86 15.43 14.98
C ARG A 599 -22.39 14.25 14.19
N GLY A 600 -22.94 14.51 13.01
CA GLY A 600 -23.44 13.49 12.10
C GLY A 600 -22.61 13.40 10.83
N LEU A 601 -22.51 12.20 10.27
CA LEU A 601 -21.93 11.96 8.94
C LEU A 601 -22.94 11.22 8.07
N ILE A 602 -23.15 11.71 6.85
CA ILE A 602 -23.96 11.07 5.82
C ILE A 602 -23.03 10.70 4.67
N LEU A 603 -22.94 9.41 4.34
CA LEU A 603 -22.16 8.93 3.21
C LEU A 603 -23.06 8.73 1.99
N VAL A 604 -22.63 9.25 0.85
CA VAL A 604 -23.34 9.20 -0.44
C VAL A 604 -22.43 8.78 -1.58
N ARG A 605 -23.04 8.29 -2.67
CA ARG A 605 -22.29 7.68 -3.77
C ARG A 605 -21.58 8.66 -4.69
N THR A 606 -22.17 9.82 -4.99
CA THR A 606 -21.62 10.76 -5.97
C THR A 606 -21.38 12.13 -5.37
N LYS A 607 -20.47 12.88 -5.98
CA LYS A 607 -20.19 14.28 -5.63
C LYS A 607 -21.44 15.16 -5.74
N PHE A 608 -22.25 14.91 -6.79
CA PHE A 608 -23.53 15.60 -6.97
C PHE A 608 -24.51 15.34 -5.81
N HIS A 609 -24.65 14.10 -5.33
CA HIS A 609 -25.48 13.83 -4.14
C HIS A 609 -25.00 14.61 -2.93
N ALA A 610 -23.68 14.72 -2.72
CA ALA A 610 -23.13 15.43 -1.57
C ALA A 610 -23.48 16.92 -1.60
N VAL A 611 -23.35 17.55 -2.75
CA VAL A 611 -23.69 18.98 -2.96
C VAL A 611 -25.20 19.19 -2.88
N ALA A 612 -25.99 18.41 -3.62
CA ALA A 612 -27.45 18.57 -3.70
C ALA A 612 -28.14 18.31 -2.35
N LEU A 613 -27.70 17.30 -1.57
CA LEU A 613 -28.23 17.06 -0.23
C LEU A 613 -27.81 18.14 0.75
N GLU A 614 -26.59 18.66 0.68
CA GLU A 614 -26.18 19.76 1.57
C GLU A 614 -27.06 21.00 1.36
N GLU A 615 -27.33 21.36 0.10
CA GLU A 615 -28.20 22.49 -0.22
C GLU A 615 -29.64 22.22 0.27
N PHE A 616 -30.18 21.04 -0.02
CA PHE A 616 -31.53 20.64 0.39
C PHE A 616 -31.70 20.62 1.92
N LEU A 617 -30.74 20.01 2.64
CA LEU A 617 -30.84 19.85 4.09
C LEU A 617 -30.67 21.19 4.82
N ASN A 618 -29.82 22.11 4.33
CA ASN A 618 -29.71 23.46 4.89
C ASN A 618 -30.97 24.31 4.66
N LYS A 619 -31.77 24.01 3.62
CA LYS A 619 -33.06 24.68 3.37
C LYS A 619 -34.24 24.04 4.12
N ASN A 620 -34.05 22.90 4.78
CA ASN A 620 -35.13 22.15 5.42
C ASN A 620 -35.56 22.81 6.76
N PRO A 621 -36.82 23.24 6.92
CA PRO A 621 -37.27 23.96 8.12
C PRO A 621 -37.04 23.19 9.43
N LYS A 622 -37.27 21.87 9.43
CA LYS A 622 -37.11 21.02 10.64
C LYS A 622 -35.66 20.95 11.11
N LEU A 623 -34.70 21.10 10.20
CA LEU A 623 -33.27 21.09 10.50
C LEU A 623 -32.80 22.46 10.97
N ILE A 624 -33.32 23.53 10.34
CA ILE A 624 -33.05 24.93 10.72
C ILE A 624 -33.53 25.19 12.15
N GLU A 625 -34.75 24.76 12.51
CA GLU A 625 -35.31 24.88 13.86
C GLU A 625 -34.42 24.23 14.94
N ARG A 626 -33.68 23.18 14.56
CA ARG A 626 -32.75 22.45 15.42
C ARG A 626 -31.31 22.94 15.35
N GLN A 627 -31.06 24.05 14.65
CA GLN A 627 -29.73 24.64 14.46
C GLN A 627 -28.72 23.65 13.84
N ILE A 628 -29.21 22.80 12.93
CA ILE A 628 -28.36 21.86 12.19
C ILE A 628 -27.76 22.61 11.01
N SER A 629 -26.44 22.71 10.97
CA SER A 629 -25.70 23.29 9.84
C SER A 629 -24.94 22.20 9.11
N VAL A 630 -25.28 22.04 7.83
CA VAL A 630 -24.77 20.97 6.98
C VAL A 630 -23.61 21.49 6.13
N GLY A 631 -22.53 20.72 6.03
CA GLY A 631 -21.47 20.93 5.05
C GLY A 631 -21.32 19.70 4.15
N TYR A 632 -20.60 19.84 3.02
CA TYR A 632 -20.30 18.70 2.14
C TYR A 632 -18.79 18.47 1.99
N LEU A 633 -18.42 17.22 1.72
CA LEU A 633 -17.03 16.81 1.51
C LEU A 633 -16.91 15.79 0.37
N THR A 634 -16.29 16.20 -0.74
CA THR A 634 -16.03 15.36 -1.92
C THR A 634 -14.53 15.16 -2.11
N GLY A 635 -14.13 14.24 -3.01
CA GLY A 635 -12.72 13.98 -3.36
C GLY A 635 -11.95 15.20 -3.89
N GLN A 636 -10.63 15.07 -4.02
CA GLN A 636 -9.76 16.14 -4.54
C GLN A 636 -9.81 16.20 -6.07
N GLY A 637 -9.97 17.40 -6.63
CA GLY A 637 -10.09 17.62 -8.08
C GLY A 637 -10.41 19.08 -8.40
N SER A 638 -10.72 19.37 -9.65
CA SER A 638 -11.22 20.69 -10.07
C SER A 638 -12.65 20.92 -9.57
N ALA A 639 -12.98 22.20 -9.32
CA ALA A 639 -14.33 22.60 -8.93
C ALA A 639 -15.37 22.24 -10.01
N GLU A 640 -14.97 22.22 -11.28
CA GLU A 640 -15.79 21.78 -12.43
C GLU A 640 -16.30 20.33 -12.27
N ASP A 641 -15.56 19.46 -11.59
CA ASP A 641 -15.97 18.08 -11.31
C ASP A 641 -16.54 17.94 -9.88
N LEU A 642 -17.17 19.01 -9.36
CA LEU A 642 -17.78 19.08 -8.02
C LEU A 642 -16.83 18.59 -6.90
N SER A 643 -15.53 18.75 -7.13
CA SER A 643 -14.47 18.28 -6.24
C SER A 643 -13.96 19.43 -5.41
N LEU A 644 -13.62 19.16 -4.15
CA LEU A 644 -13.05 20.17 -3.28
C LEU A 644 -11.53 20.16 -3.41
N PRO A 645 -10.90 21.31 -3.74
CA PRO A 645 -9.46 21.47 -3.58
C PRO A 645 -9.03 21.14 -2.15
N GLY A 646 -7.83 20.58 -1.98
CA GLY A 646 -7.37 20.10 -0.67
C GLY A 646 -7.41 21.16 0.45
N GLY A 647 -7.19 22.43 0.11
CA GLY A 647 -7.33 23.54 1.07
C GLY A 647 -8.77 23.76 1.55
N GLN A 648 -9.76 23.61 0.66
CA GLN A 648 -11.18 23.72 1.02
C GLN A 648 -11.66 22.53 1.84
N GLN A 649 -11.21 21.31 1.52
CA GLN A 649 -11.48 20.12 2.34
C GLN A 649 -11.02 20.32 3.79
N ALA A 650 -9.79 20.84 3.98
CA ALA A 650 -9.25 21.11 5.30
C ALA A 650 -10.09 22.15 6.07
N THR A 651 -10.58 23.20 5.38
CA THR A 651 -11.48 24.20 5.95
C THR A 651 -12.79 23.59 6.42
N VAL A 652 -13.47 22.78 5.58
CA VAL A 652 -14.73 22.11 5.94
C VAL A 652 -14.53 21.17 7.13
N LEU A 653 -13.45 20.37 7.13
CA LEU A 653 -13.12 19.49 8.25
C LEU A 653 -12.85 20.28 9.54
N ASN A 654 -12.20 21.43 9.47
CA ASN A 654 -11.97 22.29 10.63
C ASN A 654 -13.27 22.92 11.15
N GLN A 655 -14.15 23.38 10.26
CA GLN A 655 -15.49 23.85 10.60
C GLN A 655 -16.32 22.75 11.28
N PHE A 656 -16.22 21.51 10.78
CA PHE A 656 -16.88 20.36 11.38
C PHE A 656 -16.34 20.01 12.77
N ARG A 657 -15.01 20.07 12.96
CA ARG A 657 -14.38 19.88 14.29
C ARG A 657 -14.80 20.93 15.30
N LYS A 658 -14.89 22.20 14.87
CA LYS A 658 -15.33 23.33 15.69
C LYS A 658 -16.84 23.34 15.97
N GLY A 659 -17.61 22.51 15.28
CA GLY A 659 -19.07 22.45 15.42
C GLY A 659 -19.83 23.55 14.66
N THR A 660 -19.14 24.39 13.88
CA THR A 660 -19.83 25.39 13.03
C THR A 660 -20.62 24.72 11.91
N LYS A 661 -20.13 23.57 11.44
CA LYS A 661 -20.93 22.57 10.72
C LYS A 661 -21.07 21.37 11.66
N ASN A 662 -22.28 20.92 11.95
CA ASN A 662 -22.53 19.79 12.85
C ASN A 662 -23.04 18.54 12.10
N LEU A 663 -23.38 18.67 10.81
CA LEU A 663 -23.67 17.55 9.92
C LEU A 663 -22.78 17.63 8.68
N LEU A 664 -22.21 16.51 8.27
CA LEU A 664 -21.38 16.42 7.06
C LEU A 664 -21.98 15.42 6.08
N VAL A 665 -22.16 15.82 4.81
CA VAL A 665 -22.50 14.92 3.71
C VAL A 665 -21.24 14.67 2.89
N ALA A 666 -20.80 13.42 2.76
CA ALA A 666 -19.52 13.11 2.14
C ALA A 666 -19.59 11.91 1.20
N THR A 667 -18.67 11.86 0.23
CA THR A 667 -18.45 10.63 -0.54
C THR A 667 -17.56 9.64 0.24
N ASP A 668 -17.15 8.57 -0.42
CA ASP A 668 -16.09 7.63 -0.01
C ASP A 668 -14.81 8.29 0.54
N VAL A 669 -14.53 9.55 0.21
CA VAL A 669 -13.42 10.33 0.77
C VAL A 669 -13.44 10.39 2.30
N ALA A 670 -14.61 10.29 2.93
CA ALA A 670 -14.76 10.26 4.38
C ALA A 670 -14.70 8.84 4.98
N GLN A 671 -14.72 7.77 4.16
CA GLN A 671 -14.52 6.40 4.64
C GLN A 671 -13.06 6.20 5.07
N GLU A 672 -12.11 6.58 4.22
CA GLU A 672 -10.69 6.29 4.41
C GLU A 672 -9.85 7.55 4.65
N GLY A 673 -8.91 7.44 5.58
CA GLY A 673 -7.77 8.35 5.69
C GLY A 673 -8.05 9.81 6.11
N LEU A 674 -9.25 10.35 6.00
CA LEU A 674 -9.51 11.70 6.51
C LEU A 674 -9.78 11.69 8.02
N ASP A 675 -9.17 12.63 8.76
CA ASP A 675 -9.48 12.86 10.17
C ASP A 675 -10.80 13.62 10.32
N VAL A 676 -11.88 12.86 10.21
CA VAL A 676 -13.23 13.30 10.54
C VAL A 676 -13.40 13.26 12.07
N ALA A 677 -13.96 14.34 12.62
CA ALA A 677 -14.28 14.43 14.04
C ALA A 677 -15.20 13.27 14.46
N GLU A 678 -15.15 12.90 15.74
CA GLU A 678 -15.98 11.82 16.27
C GLU A 678 -17.46 12.10 16.04
N CYS A 679 -18.13 11.19 15.33
CA CYS A 679 -19.54 11.30 14.99
C CYS A 679 -20.39 10.49 15.98
N SER A 680 -21.54 11.05 16.36
CA SER A 680 -22.59 10.40 17.13
C SER A 680 -23.43 9.46 16.27
N TYR A 681 -23.50 9.69 14.97
CA TYR A 681 -24.08 8.75 14.05
C TYR A 681 -23.47 8.84 12.65
N VAL A 682 -23.52 7.72 11.94
CA VAL A 682 -23.17 7.62 10.52
C VAL A 682 -24.36 7.04 9.76
N ILE A 683 -24.83 7.73 8.72
CA ILE A 683 -25.89 7.27 7.82
C ILE A 683 -25.29 7.02 6.45
N ARG A 684 -25.32 5.78 5.99
CA ARG A 684 -25.00 5.39 4.62
C ARG A 684 -26.28 5.51 3.80
N TYR A 685 -26.38 6.54 2.96
CA TYR A 685 -27.58 6.84 2.18
C TYR A 685 -27.41 6.31 0.74
N GLU A 686 -28.08 5.19 0.44
CA GLU A 686 -27.91 4.42 -0.80
C GLU A 686 -26.45 4.15 -1.18
N PHE A 687 -25.62 4.00 -0.15
CA PHE A 687 -24.18 3.92 -0.25
C PHE A 687 -23.66 2.63 0.37
N VAL A 688 -23.30 1.68 -0.50
CA VAL A 688 -22.67 0.42 -0.13
C VAL A 688 -21.42 0.23 -0.99
N SER A 689 -20.26 0.19 -0.33
CA SER A 689 -18.95 -0.07 -0.94
C SER A 689 -18.61 -1.56 -0.85
N ASN A 690 -17.36 -1.90 -0.54
CA ASN A 690 -16.93 -3.23 -0.12
C ASN A 690 -17.00 -3.39 1.42
N GLU A 691 -16.68 -4.58 1.92
CA GLU A 691 -16.63 -4.93 3.34
C GLU A 691 -15.66 -4.07 4.14
N ILE A 692 -14.52 -3.70 3.54
CA ILE A 692 -13.52 -2.83 4.16
C ILE A 692 -14.11 -1.43 4.41
N GLY A 693 -14.73 -0.84 3.39
CA GLY A 693 -15.37 0.47 3.48
C GLY A 693 -16.57 0.47 4.44
N THR A 694 -17.29 -0.64 4.56
CA THR A 694 -18.33 -0.81 5.59
C THR A 694 -17.72 -0.73 7.00
N VAL A 695 -16.67 -1.50 7.29
CA VAL A 695 -15.97 -1.45 8.59
C VAL A 695 -15.40 -0.07 8.90
N GLN A 696 -14.77 0.59 7.92
CA GLN A 696 -14.18 1.92 8.11
C GLN A 696 -15.24 3.00 8.32
N SER A 697 -16.36 2.95 7.58
CA SER A 697 -17.47 3.87 7.76
C SER A 697 -18.07 3.77 9.17
N ARG A 698 -18.23 2.53 9.66
CA ARG A 698 -18.67 2.24 11.04
C ARG A 698 -17.69 2.82 12.06
N GLY A 699 -16.39 2.75 11.78
CA GLY A 699 -15.33 3.35 12.60
C GLY A 699 -15.32 4.88 12.69
N ARG A 700 -16.16 5.59 11.91
CA ARG A 700 -16.37 7.06 12.05
C ARG A 700 -17.40 7.40 13.11
N ALA A 701 -18.36 6.51 13.37
CA ALA A 701 -19.27 6.58 14.52
C ALA A 701 -18.51 6.13 15.77
N ARG A 702 -17.85 7.07 16.44
CA ARG A 702 -16.98 6.79 17.60
C ARG A 702 -17.18 7.74 18.77
N ALA A 703 -18.26 8.51 18.79
CA ALA A 703 -18.71 9.13 20.02
C ALA A 703 -19.35 8.07 20.94
N ALA A 704 -19.44 8.37 22.23
CA ALA A 704 -20.16 7.52 23.17
C ALA A 704 -21.61 7.31 22.71
N GLN A 705 -22.09 6.07 22.80
CA GLN A 705 -23.42 5.64 22.36
C GLN A 705 -23.75 5.91 20.88
N SER A 706 -22.73 5.99 20.02
CA SER A 706 -22.94 6.25 18.61
C SER A 706 -23.67 5.12 17.87
N LYS A 707 -24.26 5.41 16.70
CA LYS A 707 -25.06 4.46 15.91
C LYS A 707 -24.77 4.57 14.42
N CYS A 708 -24.87 3.45 13.70
CA CYS A 708 -24.74 3.40 12.24
C CYS A 708 -26.05 2.94 11.60
N PHE A 709 -26.36 3.51 10.42
CA PHE A 709 -27.54 3.16 9.64
C PHE A 709 -27.19 3.03 8.17
N LEU A 710 -27.80 2.08 7.48
CA LEU A 710 -27.88 2.04 6.02
C LEU A 710 -29.34 2.29 5.62
N ILE A 711 -29.60 3.35 4.85
CA ILE A 711 -30.91 3.58 4.23
C ILE A 711 -30.82 3.09 2.79
N THR A 712 -31.64 2.11 2.44
CA THR A 712 -31.70 1.57 1.07
C THR A 712 -33.08 1.01 0.73
N GLU A 713 -33.39 0.91 -0.56
CA GLU A 713 -34.59 0.20 -1.03
C GLU A 713 -34.53 -1.31 -0.69
N ALA A 714 -35.67 -1.87 -0.28
CA ALA A 714 -35.82 -3.29 0.00
C ALA A 714 -35.51 -4.14 -1.24
N LEU A 715 -34.74 -5.22 -1.06
CA LEU A 715 -34.33 -6.14 -2.14
C LEU A 715 -33.49 -5.47 -3.26
N SER A 716 -32.98 -4.26 -3.03
CA SER A 716 -32.10 -3.59 -3.97
C SER A 716 -30.74 -4.28 -4.08
N VAL A 717 -29.97 -3.95 -5.12
CA VAL A 717 -28.58 -4.39 -5.27
C VAL A 717 -27.73 -3.95 -4.07
N ASN A 718 -27.98 -2.75 -3.54
CA ASN A 718 -27.28 -2.24 -2.37
C ASN A 718 -27.61 -3.06 -1.11
N TYR A 719 -28.88 -3.43 -0.92
CA TYR A 719 -29.31 -4.30 0.18
C TYR A 719 -28.57 -5.65 0.16
N GLN A 720 -28.55 -6.32 -1.00
CA GLN A 720 -27.88 -7.61 -1.16
C GLN A 720 -26.36 -7.49 -0.93
N ARG A 721 -25.73 -6.46 -1.49
CA ARG A 721 -24.30 -6.19 -1.29
C ARG A 721 -23.93 -5.95 0.16
N GLU A 722 -24.78 -5.29 0.94
CA GLU A 722 -24.49 -5.09 2.37
C GLU A 722 -24.57 -6.41 3.15
N LEU A 723 -25.50 -7.30 2.81
CA LEU A 723 -25.55 -8.65 3.40
C LEU A 723 -24.29 -9.44 3.05
N GLU A 724 -23.88 -9.42 1.78
CA GLU A 724 -22.62 -10.03 1.32
C GLU A 724 -21.41 -9.44 2.06
N ASN A 725 -21.35 -8.12 2.25
CA ASN A 725 -20.25 -7.46 2.97
C ASN A 725 -20.19 -7.87 4.44
N ARG A 726 -21.34 -8.07 5.10
CA ARG A 726 -21.40 -8.56 6.49
C ARG A 726 -20.91 -9.99 6.58
N GLN A 727 -21.32 -10.85 5.65
CA GLN A 727 -20.83 -12.23 5.56
C GLN A 727 -19.31 -12.25 5.34
N LYS A 728 -18.77 -11.43 4.44
CA LYS A 728 -17.33 -11.30 4.21
C LYS A 728 -16.57 -10.82 5.45
N GLU A 729 -17.15 -9.93 6.25
CA GLU A 729 -16.55 -9.51 7.53
C GLU A 729 -16.45 -10.69 8.53
N GLU A 730 -17.44 -11.58 8.54
CA GLU A 730 -17.43 -12.81 9.35
C GLU A 730 -16.38 -13.80 8.84
N GLU A 731 -16.36 -14.08 7.54
CA GLU A 731 -15.35 -14.94 6.88
C GLU A 731 -13.92 -14.43 7.14
N MET A 732 -13.70 -13.11 7.14
CA MET A 732 -12.42 -12.51 7.49
C MET A 732 -12.03 -12.80 8.96
N LYS A 733 -12.98 -12.70 9.89
CA LYS A 733 -12.73 -13.00 11.31
C LYS A 733 -12.42 -14.48 11.51
N GLU A 734 -13.09 -15.35 10.77
CA GLU A 734 -12.81 -16.79 10.73
C GLU A 734 -11.40 -17.06 10.21
N ALA A 735 -10.99 -16.45 9.08
CA ALA A 735 -9.64 -16.57 8.55
C ALA A 735 -8.55 -16.14 9.55
N ILE A 736 -8.78 -15.08 10.33
CA ILE A 736 -7.86 -14.67 11.41
C ILE A 736 -7.81 -15.72 12.54
N ASN A 737 -8.91 -16.40 12.85
CA ASN A 737 -8.92 -17.47 13.83
C ASN A 737 -8.25 -18.75 13.30
N ASP A 738 -8.47 -19.11 12.03
CA ASP A 738 -7.80 -20.22 11.35
C ASP A 738 -6.28 -20.07 11.38
N TRP A 739 -5.77 -18.85 11.18
CA TRP A 739 -4.34 -18.55 11.34
C TRP A 739 -3.82 -18.91 12.74
N ARG A 740 -4.61 -18.63 13.78
CA ARG A 740 -4.25 -18.94 15.17
C ARG A 740 -4.24 -20.44 15.42
N GLU A 741 -5.23 -21.16 14.90
CA GLU A 741 -5.40 -22.60 15.12
C GLU A 741 -4.34 -23.43 14.39
N ARG A 742 -4.01 -23.09 13.13
CA ARG A 742 -2.97 -23.76 12.34
C ARG A 742 -1.55 -23.51 12.87
N GLY A 743 -1.38 -22.41 13.60
CA GLY A 743 -0.12 -22.03 14.23
C GLY A 743 0.91 -21.42 13.26
N PRO A 744 1.99 -20.83 13.80
CA PRO A 744 2.90 -19.97 13.04
C PRO A 744 3.72 -20.71 11.97
N ASN A 745 4.02 -22.00 12.17
CA ASN A 745 4.84 -22.78 11.25
C ASN A 745 4.10 -23.11 9.94
N GLU A 746 2.85 -23.59 10.03
CA GLU A 746 2.04 -23.90 8.84
C GLU A 746 1.76 -22.62 8.05
N PHE A 747 1.35 -21.54 8.74
CA PHE A 747 1.13 -20.26 8.10
C PHE A 747 2.37 -19.74 7.37
N ARG A 748 3.54 -19.81 8.01
CA ARG A 748 4.82 -19.42 7.39
C ARG A 748 5.08 -20.21 6.12
N MET A 749 4.82 -21.51 6.11
CA MET A 749 4.99 -22.34 4.91
C MET A 749 4.07 -21.92 3.77
N LEU A 750 2.81 -21.58 4.07
CA LEU A 750 1.85 -21.09 3.07
C LEU A 750 2.27 -19.72 2.50
N VAL A 751 2.68 -18.79 3.36
CA VAL A 751 3.19 -17.48 2.94
C VAL A 751 4.43 -17.63 2.05
N LEU A 752 5.38 -18.49 2.42
CA LEU A 752 6.57 -18.75 1.60
C LEU A 752 6.22 -19.38 0.24
N LYS A 753 5.21 -20.25 0.19
CA LYS A 753 4.71 -20.83 -1.06
C LYS A 753 4.16 -19.75 -2.00
N GLU A 754 3.33 -18.84 -1.50
CA GLU A 754 2.81 -17.70 -2.28
C GLU A 754 3.94 -16.74 -2.71
N GLN A 755 4.90 -16.46 -1.83
CA GLN A 755 6.07 -15.63 -2.18
C GLN A 755 6.90 -16.24 -3.31
N ASN A 756 7.06 -17.57 -3.35
CA ASN A 756 7.77 -18.24 -4.44
C ASN A 756 7.08 -18.04 -5.79
N GLU A 757 5.75 -18.07 -5.85
CA GLU A 757 5.01 -17.75 -7.08
C GLU A 757 5.18 -16.27 -7.45
N LEU A 758 5.08 -15.36 -6.47
CA LEU A 758 5.35 -13.93 -6.68
C LEU A 758 6.75 -13.67 -7.25
N PHE A 759 7.79 -14.35 -6.73
CA PHE A 759 9.15 -14.21 -7.24
C PHE A 759 9.30 -14.71 -8.69
N LYS A 760 8.66 -15.84 -9.03
CA LYS A 760 8.64 -16.32 -10.42
C LYS A 760 8.00 -15.30 -11.36
N ASP A 761 6.92 -14.67 -10.94
CA ASP A 761 6.23 -13.65 -11.73
C ASP A 761 7.05 -12.37 -11.87
N ILE A 762 7.76 -11.94 -10.80
CA ILE A 762 8.69 -10.81 -10.86
C ILE A 762 9.79 -11.07 -11.91
N LEU A 763 10.43 -12.24 -11.85
CA LEU A 763 11.53 -12.60 -12.78
C LEU A 763 11.06 -12.71 -14.24
N LYS A 764 9.86 -13.25 -14.49
CA LYS A 764 9.27 -13.30 -15.84
C LYS A 764 9.04 -11.91 -16.40
N ASN A 765 8.46 -11.00 -15.61
CA ASN A 765 8.18 -9.63 -16.02
C ASN A 765 9.47 -8.86 -16.33
N ASP A 766 10.52 -9.04 -15.53
CA ASP A 766 11.82 -8.39 -15.78
C ASP A 766 12.43 -8.88 -17.12
N THR A 767 12.30 -10.18 -17.42
CA THR A 767 12.76 -10.75 -18.70
C THR A 767 11.96 -10.18 -19.90
N GLN A 768 10.64 -10.04 -19.75
CA GLN A 768 9.75 -9.48 -20.77
C GLN A 768 9.95 -7.98 -20.99
N GLN A 769 10.19 -7.19 -19.94
CA GLN A 769 10.50 -5.77 -20.06
C GLN A 769 11.84 -5.53 -20.77
N THR A 770 12.82 -6.40 -20.52
CA THR A 770 14.13 -6.31 -21.18
C THR A 770 14.04 -6.65 -22.67
N THR A 771 13.23 -7.64 -23.05
CA THR A 771 12.99 -8.05 -24.45
C THR A 771 12.05 -7.12 -25.22
N SER A 772 11.06 -6.51 -24.57
CA SER A 772 10.13 -5.54 -25.20
C SER A 772 10.75 -4.17 -25.44
N LYS A 773 11.69 -3.71 -24.60
CA LYS A 773 12.48 -2.48 -24.86
C LYS A 773 13.41 -2.60 -26.09
N LEU A 774 13.72 -3.82 -26.53
CA LEU A 774 14.57 -4.10 -27.68
C LEU A 774 13.78 -4.37 -28.98
N SER A 775 12.45 -4.57 -28.91
CA SER A 775 11.63 -5.05 -30.04
C SER A 775 10.40 -4.18 -30.38
N GLN A 776 10.25 -2.98 -29.81
CA GLN A 776 9.20 -2.04 -30.22
C GLN A 776 9.53 -1.41 -31.58
N SER A 777 9.07 -2.06 -32.65
CA SER A 777 9.04 -1.50 -34.00
C SER A 777 7.93 -0.44 -34.13
N ASN A 778 8.15 0.54 -35.01
CA ASN A 778 7.26 1.67 -35.33
C ASN A 778 5.83 1.31 -35.84
N GLN A 779 5.43 0.04 -35.86
CA GLN A 779 4.21 -0.44 -36.56
C GLN A 779 2.89 -0.07 -35.87
N ASP A 780 2.87 0.18 -34.57
CA ASP A 780 1.63 0.47 -33.81
C ASP A 780 1.39 1.97 -33.51
N THR A 781 2.21 2.86 -34.07
CA THR A 781 2.05 4.31 -33.88
C THR A 781 0.87 4.81 -34.71
N ALA A 782 -0.06 5.54 -34.09
CA ALA A 782 -1.21 6.12 -34.78
C ALA A 782 -0.76 7.05 -35.91
N LYS A 783 -1.22 6.78 -37.14
CA LYS A 783 -0.97 7.65 -38.30
C LYS A 783 -1.65 9.00 -38.09
N GLU A 784 -2.89 8.97 -37.61
CA GLU A 784 -3.69 10.17 -37.37
C GLU A 784 -4.44 10.08 -36.04
N ILE A 785 -4.53 11.23 -35.38
CA ILE A 785 -5.33 11.45 -34.20
C ILE A 785 -6.40 12.47 -34.57
N ARG A 786 -7.66 12.10 -34.34
CA ARG A 786 -8.84 12.90 -34.68
C ARG A 786 -9.69 13.17 -33.45
N CYS A 787 -10.49 14.23 -33.51
CA CYS A 787 -11.51 14.51 -32.50
C CYS A 787 -12.55 13.38 -32.52
N ARG A 788 -12.84 12.81 -31.34
CA ARG A 788 -13.80 11.71 -31.19
C ARG A 788 -15.23 12.08 -31.63
N PHE A 789 -15.62 13.34 -31.50
CA PHE A 789 -17.01 13.78 -31.60
C PHE A 789 -17.38 14.34 -32.98
N CYS A 790 -16.42 14.89 -33.72
CA CYS A 790 -16.67 15.50 -35.03
C CYS A 790 -15.68 15.05 -36.11
N ASP A 791 -14.81 14.08 -35.79
CA ASP A 791 -13.80 13.50 -36.68
C ASP A 791 -12.79 14.49 -37.29
N THR A 792 -12.71 15.70 -36.74
CA THR A 792 -11.73 16.72 -37.18
C THR A 792 -10.32 16.24 -36.90
N HIS A 793 -9.45 16.29 -37.91
CA HIS A 793 -8.04 15.95 -37.76
C HIS A 793 -7.34 16.89 -36.78
N LEU A 794 -6.58 16.33 -35.84
CA LEU A 794 -5.89 17.08 -34.79
C LEU A 794 -4.37 17.07 -35.04
N CYS A 795 -3.74 15.90 -34.97
CA CYS A 795 -2.29 15.74 -35.13
C CYS A 795 -1.94 14.30 -35.54
N LYS A 796 -0.66 14.04 -35.82
CA LYS A 796 -0.13 12.69 -36.04
C LYS A 796 0.33 12.07 -34.72
N GLY A 797 0.30 10.74 -34.62
CA GLY A 797 0.80 10.03 -33.42
C GLY A 797 2.30 10.26 -33.17
N SER A 798 3.08 10.47 -34.24
CA SER A 798 4.49 10.84 -34.15
C SER A 798 4.75 12.19 -33.48
N SER A 799 3.72 13.04 -33.37
CA SER A 799 3.79 14.36 -32.72
C SER A 799 3.49 14.30 -31.22
N LEU A 800 3.22 13.11 -30.66
CA LEU A 800 3.01 12.93 -29.24
C LEU A 800 4.34 12.78 -28.50
N ARG A 801 4.44 13.38 -27.31
CA ARG A 801 5.56 13.20 -26.39
C ARG A 801 5.07 12.90 -24.97
N LEU A 802 5.82 12.10 -24.24
CA LEU A 802 5.54 11.73 -22.86
C LEU A 802 6.37 12.59 -21.90
N GLN A 803 5.71 13.35 -21.04
CA GLN A 803 6.33 14.11 -19.96
C GLN A 803 5.81 13.61 -18.62
N GLY A 804 6.61 12.80 -17.92
CA GLY A 804 6.16 12.09 -16.72
C GLY A 804 5.03 11.12 -17.07
N THR A 805 3.81 11.40 -16.60
CA THR A 805 2.59 10.61 -16.91
C THR A 805 1.66 11.31 -17.91
N THR A 806 2.02 12.52 -18.34
CA THR A 806 1.19 13.34 -19.22
C THR A 806 1.67 13.22 -20.66
N VAL A 807 0.73 13.01 -21.59
CA VAL A 807 1.02 13.00 -23.03
C VAL A 807 0.68 14.35 -23.62
N ILE A 808 1.66 14.97 -24.27
CA ILE A 808 1.52 16.28 -24.90
C ILE A 808 1.67 16.19 -26.42
N CYS A 809 1.01 17.09 -27.14
CA CYS A 809 1.27 17.32 -28.56
C CYS A 809 2.36 18.40 -28.71
N VAL A 810 3.42 18.08 -29.45
CA VAL A 810 4.52 19.02 -29.75
C VAL A 810 4.48 19.53 -31.19
N ASP A 811 3.39 19.29 -31.92
CA ASP A 811 3.20 19.79 -33.29
C ASP A 811 2.96 21.31 -33.29
N PRO A 812 3.85 22.13 -33.89
CA PRO A 812 3.64 23.58 -33.96
C PRO A 812 2.37 23.97 -34.72
N ALA A 813 1.92 23.14 -35.68
CA ALA A 813 0.67 23.40 -36.39
C ALA A 813 -0.55 23.16 -35.49
N PHE A 814 -0.44 22.26 -34.50
CA PHE A 814 -1.50 22.03 -33.53
C PHE A 814 -1.71 23.27 -32.65
N GLU A 815 -0.65 23.89 -32.16
CA GLU A 815 -0.72 25.12 -31.37
C GLU A 815 -1.48 26.25 -32.10
N LEU A 816 -1.24 26.42 -33.40
CA LEU A 816 -1.94 27.39 -34.23
C LEU A 816 -3.44 27.07 -34.41
N LEU A 817 -3.81 25.79 -34.34
CA LEU A 817 -5.19 25.34 -34.55
C LEU A 817 -6.08 25.57 -33.33
N VAL A 818 -5.59 25.31 -32.12
CA VAL A 818 -6.49 25.19 -30.94
C VAL A 818 -6.76 26.51 -30.20
N LYS A 819 -6.06 27.59 -30.59
CA LYS A 819 -5.95 28.88 -29.87
C LYS A 819 -5.51 28.70 -28.41
N PRO A 820 -4.39 29.31 -27.99
CA PRO A 820 -3.92 29.14 -26.63
C PRO A 820 -4.96 29.71 -25.64
N PRO A 821 -5.34 28.96 -24.60
CA PRO A 821 -6.16 29.49 -23.52
C PRO A 821 -5.46 30.67 -22.85
N LYS A 822 -6.23 31.58 -22.25
CA LYS A 822 -5.69 32.81 -21.64
C LYS A 822 -4.90 32.52 -20.37
N THR A 823 -5.14 31.37 -19.74
CA THR A 823 -4.47 30.93 -18.53
C THR A 823 -4.09 29.45 -18.60
N VAL A 824 -3.06 29.03 -17.86
CA VAL A 824 -2.59 27.63 -17.80
C VAL A 824 -3.63 26.70 -17.14
N ALA A 825 -4.62 27.25 -16.46
CA ALA A 825 -5.71 26.49 -15.83
C ALA A 825 -6.87 26.17 -16.78
N GLU A 826 -6.93 26.81 -17.94
CA GLU A 826 -8.00 26.64 -18.91
C GLU A 826 -7.77 25.43 -19.82
N LYS A 827 -8.86 24.74 -20.15
CA LYS A 827 -8.88 23.65 -21.13
C LYS A 827 -9.01 24.22 -22.54
N PHE A 828 -8.44 23.53 -23.52
CA PHE A 828 -8.63 23.86 -24.93
C PHE A 828 -9.64 22.92 -25.58
N VAL A 829 -10.36 23.45 -26.58
CA VAL A 829 -11.48 22.77 -27.23
C VAL A 829 -11.17 22.43 -28.68
N CYS A 830 -11.98 21.56 -29.28
CA CYS A 830 -11.84 21.16 -30.67
C CYS A 830 -11.85 22.38 -31.61
N PRO A 831 -10.88 22.51 -32.55
CA PRO A 831 -10.74 23.68 -33.43
C PRO A 831 -11.88 23.81 -34.44
N ASN A 832 -12.66 22.75 -34.63
CA ASN A 832 -13.88 22.80 -35.43
C ASN A 832 -14.93 23.70 -34.76
N LYS A 833 -15.28 24.79 -35.45
CA LYS A 833 -16.25 25.84 -35.05
C LYS A 833 -17.66 25.33 -34.72
N THR A 834 -17.98 24.07 -35.01
CA THR A 834 -19.28 23.47 -34.67
C THR A 834 -19.21 22.40 -33.60
N CYS A 835 -18.01 22.04 -33.11
CA CYS A 835 -17.81 20.94 -32.16
C CYS A 835 -17.62 21.44 -30.72
N HIS A 836 -16.64 22.32 -30.50
CA HIS A 836 -16.31 22.90 -29.17
C HIS A 836 -16.08 21.91 -28.02
N LYS A 837 -15.95 20.60 -28.28
CA LYS A 837 -15.67 19.61 -27.24
C LYS A 837 -14.24 19.73 -26.72
N GLU A 838 -14.08 19.61 -25.40
CA GLU A 838 -12.79 19.66 -24.71
C GLU A 838 -11.85 18.57 -25.21
N LEU A 839 -10.60 18.95 -25.53
CA LEU A 839 -9.57 18.03 -26.01
C LEU A 839 -8.44 17.84 -25.00
N GLY A 840 -8.27 18.74 -24.04
CA GLY A 840 -7.15 18.70 -23.11
C GLY A 840 -6.94 20.00 -22.35
N GLY A 841 -5.82 20.08 -21.62
CA GLY A 841 -5.39 21.26 -20.85
C GLY A 841 -3.98 21.70 -21.24
N VAL A 842 -3.58 22.89 -20.78
CA VAL A 842 -2.22 23.40 -21.03
C VAL A 842 -1.34 23.20 -19.79
N ILE A 843 -0.12 22.73 -19.99
CA ILE A 843 0.90 22.61 -18.96
C ILE A 843 2.09 23.51 -19.28
N LEU A 844 2.84 23.95 -18.27
CA LEU A 844 4.08 24.68 -18.46
C LEU A 844 5.26 23.70 -18.55
N LEU A 845 5.95 23.72 -19.68
CA LEU A 845 7.18 22.97 -19.92
C LEU A 845 8.40 23.70 -19.32
N PRO A 846 9.54 23.00 -19.11
CA PRO A 846 10.80 23.66 -18.78
C PRO A 846 11.11 24.78 -19.80
N ARG A 847 11.55 25.94 -19.29
CA ARG A 847 11.72 27.22 -20.05
C ARG A 847 10.44 28.01 -20.35
N TYR A 848 9.34 27.74 -19.66
CA TYR A 848 8.08 28.50 -19.74
C TYR A 848 7.33 28.37 -21.07
N THR A 849 7.60 27.33 -21.86
CA THR A 849 6.85 27.04 -23.09
C THR A 849 5.52 26.34 -22.75
N PRO A 850 4.38 26.71 -23.37
CA PRO A 850 3.13 25.97 -23.19
C PRO A 850 3.21 24.59 -23.87
N GLY A 851 2.77 23.55 -23.16
CA GLY A 851 2.59 22.20 -23.68
C GLY A 851 1.12 21.81 -23.67
N TYR A 852 0.61 21.27 -24.77
CA TYR A 852 -0.81 20.92 -24.91
C TYR A 852 -1.04 19.46 -24.49
N ALA A 853 -1.45 19.25 -23.25
CA ALA A 853 -1.74 17.94 -22.68
C ALA A 853 -3.08 17.41 -23.18
N LEU A 854 -3.04 16.25 -23.84
CA LEU A 854 -4.20 15.67 -24.51
C LEU A 854 -4.99 14.72 -23.61
N GLN A 855 -6.31 14.84 -23.64
CA GLN A 855 -7.24 13.94 -22.97
C GLN A 855 -7.63 12.78 -23.90
N ILE A 856 -7.09 11.58 -23.64
CA ILE A 856 -7.26 10.43 -24.53
C ILE A 856 -8.73 10.06 -24.83
N THR A 857 -9.64 10.29 -23.88
CA THR A 857 -11.07 9.97 -24.02
C THR A 857 -11.78 10.84 -25.05
N SER A 858 -11.21 12.00 -25.40
CA SER A 858 -11.71 12.93 -26.42
C SER A 858 -11.13 12.65 -27.81
N LEU A 859 -10.26 11.64 -27.93
CA LEU A 859 -9.51 11.33 -29.14
C LEU A 859 -9.94 10.02 -29.78
N LYS A 860 -9.67 9.94 -31.09
CA LYS A 860 -9.91 8.82 -31.97
C LYS A 860 -8.63 8.54 -32.74
N PHE A 861 -8.17 7.29 -32.73
CA PHE A 861 -6.86 6.89 -33.24
C PHE A 861 -7.01 6.03 -34.51
N LEU A 862 -6.36 6.43 -35.59
CA LEU A 862 -6.23 5.64 -36.81
C LEU A 862 -4.82 5.00 -36.82
N ILE A 863 -4.75 3.69 -36.66
CA ILE A 863 -3.49 2.93 -36.52
C ILE A 863 -3.24 2.13 -37.79
N GLY A 864 -2.03 2.23 -38.35
CA GLY A 864 -1.65 1.48 -39.56
C GLY A 864 -2.56 1.75 -40.76
N ASP A 865 -3.01 0.69 -41.43
CA ASP A 865 -3.99 0.72 -42.53
C ASP A 865 -5.40 0.29 -42.06
N GLU A 866 -5.64 0.26 -40.75
CA GLU A 866 -6.94 -0.11 -40.22
C GLU A 866 -8.00 0.91 -40.66
N LYS A 867 -9.04 0.41 -41.35
CA LYS A 867 -10.21 1.23 -41.72
C LYS A 867 -11.03 1.64 -40.50
N THR A 868 -10.93 0.88 -39.40
CA THR A 868 -11.70 1.12 -38.18
C THR A 868 -10.85 1.82 -37.13
N PRO A 869 -11.31 2.97 -36.62
CA PRO A 869 -10.61 3.74 -35.60
C PRO A 869 -10.69 3.08 -34.22
N ARG A 870 -9.62 3.22 -33.42
CA ARG A 870 -9.56 2.77 -32.03
C ARG A 870 -9.82 3.91 -31.05
N LEU A 871 -10.49 3.57 -29.94
CA LEU A 871 -10.80 4.47 -28.83
C LEU A 871 -10.23 3.89 -27.55
N PHE A 872 -9.66 4.73 -26.70
CA PHE A 872 -9.01 4.30 -25.46
C PHE A 872 -9.56 5.09 -24.27
N LYS A 873 -9.58 4.46 -23.10
CA LYS A 873 -9.96 5.10 -21.83
C LYS A 873 -8.77 5.66 -21.07
N LYS A 874 -7.57 5.07 -21.27
CA LYS A 874 -6.32 5.47 -20.60
C LYS A 874 -5.15 5.37 -21.57
N TRP A 875 -4.16 6.24 -21.41
CA TRP A 875 -2.92 6.21 -22.21
C TRP A 875 -2.17 4.88 -22.12
N SER A 876 -2.25 4.18 -20.98
CA SER A 876 -1.65 2.84 -20.82
C SER A 876 -2.28 1.75 -21.70
N GLN A 877 -3.45 1.99 -22.29
CA GLN A 877 -4.10 1.05 -23.22
C GLN A 877 -3.63 1.27 -24.67
N TYR A 878 -3.04 2.43 -24.95
CA TYR A 878 -2.47 2.72 -26.26
C TYR A 878 -1.12 2.00 -26.36
N GLN A 879 -1.03 1.08 -27.32
CA GLN A 879 0.15 0.21 -27.49
C GLN A 879 1.23 0.85 -28.38
N GLY A 880 0.92 1.97 -29.05
CA GLY A 880 1.90 2.69 -29.84
C GLY A 880 2.98 3.33 -28.96
N TYR A 881 4.22 3.29 -29.43
CA TYR A 881 5.33 3.94 -28.73
C TYR A 881 5.14 5.47 -28.72
N ILE A 882 5.31 6.08 -27.55
CA ILE A 882 5.32 7.54 -27.38
C ILE A 882 6.71 7.92 -26.86
N GLU A 883 7.43 8.70 -27.65
CA GLU A 883 8.75 9.19 -27.28
C GLU A 883 8.68 10.07 -26.02
N PRO A 884 9.63 9.96 -25.07
CA PRO A 884 9.80 10.94 -24.00
C PRO A 884 10.03 12.35 -24.56
N LEU A 885 9.51 13.38 -23.86
CA LEU A 885 9.68 14.80 -24.22
C LEU A 885 11.14 15.25 -24.20
#